data_AF-A0A2E5LVU0-F1
#
_entry.id   AF-A0A2E5LVU0-F1
#
_cell.length_a   1.000
_cell.length_b   1.000
_cell.length_c   1.000
_cell.angle_alpha   90.00
_cell.angle_beta   90.00
_cell.angle_gamma   90.00
#
_symmetry.space_group_name_H-M   'P 1'
#
loop_
_entity.id
_entity.type
_entity.pdbx_description
1 polymer ?
#
loop_
_entity_poly.entity_id
_entity_poly.type
_entity_poly.pdbx_seq_one_letter_code
_entity_poly.pdbx_strand_id
1 'polypeptide(L)'
;MKKISLIFFYFFLISLQIYSQINLFEINDDEFNNLTNNPENSLSLTVDQNQLNFIKENKPCDFYLNIPFFDNDFLKLELELYNPYSSNFQLIRSIGNQVLVEDYNPKILSYRILGQDKSGIISFLEKNIVGTIKINGKVYELKGEKDGPYILFDISDSVVSSYYECQTEDIDIDISFNELESTVSSTECVEMGIDTDYFTFLEFDSNCYDVVEWALAVLAGVSEIYMQELDEEVLLQARYINVRESEDNYYNLNDCADMLDELGDYWTSNPLNTLQSDVDLVHLFTRKQANGGIAWVDAFCNTQYKYGVSSGLNTNLNYDYPNNTPFSYNMSYVGHEVGHNFGANHTHWCGWDADETLNFVGGAIDSCYPVEGDCFEPGSPNNGTMMSYCDLAGISSALQFHPIVKSQALFPNIFSNQASCFGSCGELETSCEGTFIYGCTSENSDNYNPEANVDDGSCYCESFVEFYLETDFWSSETSWEITNDQEEIIYSGSNYSNGGITIDENLCLQPGCYEFSIFDSYGDGLSSNNTGGNNPNYYILDSNGASLVLMTNTNFGNQDLYSFCITNENCNDTDGDGVCDENEITGCQNINACNYDSLATDPGECIYPTETYLDCNGLCLNDTDSDEVCNLLDNCPTTYNPNQEDSNGNGVGDLCENVVGCTDETACNYNQEASIDCNCCTYPQEYLDCDGNCLNDINENDICDELEISGCIDSFACNYNQFANTDDGSCEYENECNSCTGDLTCFGCTDKNACNFNLIATIEDNSCIYPNECSSCTGDLSCFGCTDENACNFNLIATIEDNSCIYPIEFYDCNGNCLFDLDNDSICDELDNCITDFNPNQIDSDNDGYGDVCSCEQVNIVGETLSVEGSVVTYDITNQLSNNYSWSVINGEIIWDSATDSSVSILWGGQGVGSVIITQIYGDGLYCDITLDVVIIANNVNLDEENYNNEVIKITDILGRDVSKIENNRALIIHYVDGKVEKIYNVKK
;
A
#
# COMPACT_ATOMS: atom_id res chain seq x y z
N MET A 1 23.21 51.29 35.76
CA MET A 1 22.01 50.41 35.77
C MET A 1 21.56 50.27 34.32
N LYS A 2 22.29 49.44 33.60
CA LYS A 2 22.20 49.02 32.20
C LYS A 2 22.87 47.64 32.20
N LYS A 3 22.33 46.67 31.46
CA LYS A 3 22.62 45.22 31.45
C LYS A 3 21.74 44.42 32.42
N ILE A 4 20.60 43.97 31.90
CA ILE A 4 19.95 42.64 32.01
C ILE A 4 18.75 42.79 31.07
N SER A 5 18.97 42.61 29.76
CA SER A 5 17.92 42.66 28.72
C SER A 5 18.43 42.13 27.36
N LEU A 6 19.22 41.06 27.34
CA LEU A 6 19.78 40.54 26.08
C LEU A 6 20.00 39.00 26.01
N ILE A 7 19.41 38.21 26.91
CA ILE A 7 19.55 36.74 26.90
C ILE A 7 18.20 36.00 26.76
N PHE A 8 17.07 36.71 26.82
CA PHE A 8 15.72 36.12 26.68
C PHE A 8 15.11 36.27 25.28
N PHE A 9 15.93 36.55 24.26
CA PHE A 9 15.47 36.77 22.87
C PHE A 9 16.21 35.90 21.83
N TYR A 10 16.98 34.90 22.27
CA TYR A 10 17.75 34.00 21.39
C TYR A 10 17.37 32.52 21.51
N PHE A 11 16.34 32.19 22.29
CA PHE A 11 15.84 30.81 22.50
C PHE A 11 14.41 30.60 21.98
N PHE A 12 13.93 31.48 21.08
CA PHE A 12 12.60 31.35 20.45
C PHE A 12 12.64 31.37 18.92
N LEU A 13 13.79 31.03 18.34
CA LEU A 13 13.99 30.82 16.91
C LEU A 13 15.09 29.75 16.78
N ILE A 14 14.71 28.48 16.91
CA ILE A 14 15.25 27.27 16.23
C ILE A 14 14.36 26.12 16.77
N SER A 15 13.17 26.01 16.20
CA SER A 15 12.50 24.74 15.93
C SER A 15 11.74 24.96 14.62
N LEU A 16 12.46 25.48 13.62
CA LEU A 16 12.09 25.24 12.24
C LEU A 16 12.56 23.82 12.00
N GLN A 17 11.63 22.88 11.81
CA GLN A 17 11.93 21.62 11.11
C GLN A 17 12.77 21.99 9.89
N ILE A 18 14.04 21.61 9.87
CA ILE A 18 14.85 21.76 8.68
C ILE A 18 14.46 20.59 7.79
N TYR A 19 13.33 20.70 7.10
CA TYR A 19 13.17 19.98 5.85
C TYR A 19 14.36 20.37 4.97
N SER A 20 15.05 19.38 4.39
CA SER A 20 16.17 19.68 3.49
C SER A 20 15.62 20.48 2.30
N GLN A 21 15.95 21.77 2.25
CA GLN A 21 15.54 22.64 1.16
C GLN A 21 16.50 22.39 -0.01
N ILE A 22 16.01 21.79 -1.08
CA ILE A 22 16.81 21.48 -2.26
C ILE A 22 16.63 22.58 -3.30
N ASN A 23 17.75 23.18 -3.71
CA ASN A 23 17.79 24.11 -4.84
C ASN A 23 18.40 23.36 -6.03
N LEU A 24 17.56 22.65 -6.78
CA LEU A 24 18.01 21.82 -7.90
C LEU A 24 18.27 22.63 -9.18
N PHE A 25 17.53 23.72 -9.37
CA PHE A 25 17.54 24.51 -10.59
C PHE A 25 18.11 25.91 -10.36
N GLU A 26 18.95 26.36 -11.29
CA GLU A 26 19.47 27.74 -11.36
C GLU A 26 19.09 28.38 -12.70
N ILE A 27 18.88 29.70 -12.72
CA ILE A 27 18.59 30.42 -13.97
C ILE A 27 19.79 30.33 -14.91
N ASN A 28 19.54 29.94 -16.15
CA ASN A 28 20.52 29.98 -17.22
C ASN A 28 20.31 31.22 -18.10
N ASP A 29 21.33 32.07 -18.20
CA ASP A 29 21.35 33.28 -19.02
C ASP A 29 21.68 33.01 -20.52
N ASP A 30 21.96 31.75 -20.89
CA ASP A 30 22.27 31.37 -22.27
C ASP A 30 21.07 31.51 -23.22
N GLU A 31 21.34 31.73 -24.52
CA GLU A 31 20.30 31.76 -25.56
C GLU A 31 19.62 30.39 -25.66
N PHE A 32 18.29 30.35 -25.49
CA PHE A 32 17.46 29.15 -25.61
C PHE A 32 16.35 29.35 -26.66
N ASN A 33 15.80 28.24 -27.16
CA ASN A 33 14.68 28.29 -28.11
C ASN A 33 13.40 28.68 -27.38
N ASN A 34 12.79 29.80 -27.76
CA ASN A 34 11.54 30.25 -27.14
C ASN A 34 10.38 29.33 -27.53
N LEU A 35 9.75 28.72 -26.51
CA LEU A 35 8.66 27.76 -26.66
C LEU A 35 7.27 28.40 -26.57
N THR A 36 7.20 29.69 -26.28
CA THR A 36 5.94 30.43 -26.10
C THR A 36 5.80 31.62 -27.06
N ASN A 37 4.57 32.05 -27.34
CA ASN A 37 4.34 33.22 -28.20
C ASN A 37 4.83 34.51 -27.54
N ASN A 38 4.77 34.60 -26.20
CA ASN A 38 5.41 35.64 -25.41
C ASN A 38 6.68 35.12 -24.70
N PRO A 39 7.90 35.55 -25.06
CA PRO A 39 9.13 35.09 -24.45
C PRO A 39 9.23 35.21 -22.92
N GLU A 40 8.46 36.12 -22.31
CA GLU A 40 8.41 36.27 -20.85
C GLU A 40 7.73 35.07 -20.14
N ASN A 41 7.04 34.20 -20.89
CA ASN A 41 6.38 33.00 -20.39
C ASN A 41 7.28 31.74 -20.53
N SER A 42 8.58 31.91 -20.74
CA SER A 42 9.55 30.81 -20.75
C SER A 42 10.83 31.17 -20.01
N LEU A 43 11.38 30.22 -19.26
CA LEU A 43 12.59 30.37 -18.46
C LEU A 43 13.56 29.21 -18.74
N SER A 44 14.83 29.53 -18.92
CA SER A 44 15.92 28.57 -19.10
C SER A 44 16.61 28.29 -17.77
N LEU A 45 16.88 27.02 -17.49
CA LEU A 45 17.35 26.50 -16.21
C LEU A 45 18.53 25.53 -16.41
N THR A 46 19.51 25.58 -15.52
CA THR A 46 20.54 24.54 -15.35
C THR A 46 20.25 23.70 -14.12
N VAL A 47 20.66 22.43 -14.15
CA VAL A 47 20.50 21.48 -13.03
C VAL A 47 21.80 21.37 -12.24
N ASP A 48 21.71 21.47 -10.92
CA ASP A 48 22.81 21.09 -10.02
C ASP A 48 22.92 19.56 -9.95
N GLN A 49 23.98 19.02 -10.54
CA GLN A 49 24.19 17.58 -10.62
C GLN A 49 24.43 16.92 -9.25
N ASN A 50 24.97 17.64 -8.25
CA ASN A 50 25.17 17.10 -6.91
C ASN A 50 23.82 16.90 -6.22
N GLN A 51 22.92 17.89 -6.34
CA GLN A 51 21.56 17.81 -5.80
C GLN A 51 20.73 16.75 -6.53
N LEU A 52 20.86 16.64 -7.85
CA LEU A 52 20.20 15.59 -8.63
C LEU A 52 20.65 14.19 -8.21
N ASN A 53 21.96 13.99 -8.02
CA ASN A 53 22.49 12.72 -7.55
C ASN A 53 22.00 12.42 -6.13
N PHE A 54 21.96 13.43 -5.26
CA PHE A 54 21.40 13.28 -3.91
C PHE A 54 19.96 12.77 -3.94
N ILE A 55 19.07 13.35 -4.75
CA ILE A 55 17.67 12.90 -4.89
C ILE A 55 17.62 11.45 -5.40
N LYS A 56 18.42 11.11 -6.42
CA LYS A 56 18.41 9.77 -7.02
C LYS A 56 18.98 8.67 -6.10
N GLU A 57 19.98 9.00 -5.30
CA GLU A 57 20.66 8.06 -4.40
C GLU A 57 19.90 7.90 -3.08
N ASN A 58 19.41 9.00 -2.50
CA ASN A 58 18.78 8.99 -1.18
C ASN A 58 17.27 8.81 -1.23
N LYS A 59 16.62 9.05 -2.40
CA LYS A 59 15.18 8.86 -2.61
C LYS A 59 14.33 9.45 -1.46
N PRO A 60 14.47 10.75 -1.14
CA PRO A 60 13.73 11.35 -0.03
C PRO A 60 12.22 11.14 -0.21
N CYS A 61 11.50 10.87 0.87
CA CYS A 61 10.05 10.67 0.84
C CYS A 61 9.30 11.98 0.59
N ASP A 62 9.76 13.03 1.26
CA ASP A 62 9.32 14.37 1.02
C ASP A 62 10.52 15.33 1.02
N PHE A 63 10.37 16.46 0.33
CA PHE A 63 11.27 17.59 0.46
C PHE A 63 10.67 18.86 -0.15
N TYR A 64 11.27 20.00 0.18
CA TYR A 64 10.96 21.25 -0.51
C TYR A 64 11.90 21.49 -1.67
N LEU A 65 11.34 21.59 -2.87
CA LEU A 65 12.05 22.01 -4.07
C LEU A 65 11.79 23.49 -4.34
N ASN A 66 12.85 24.29 -4.41
CA ASN A 66 12.77 25.64 -4.93
C ASN A 66 13.15 25.66 -6.41
N ILE A 67 12.24 26.19 -7.23
CA ILE A 67 12.46 26.39 -8.66
C ILE A 67 12.45 27.89 -8.94
N PRO A 68 13.44 28.44 -9.67
CA PRO A 68 13.34 29.79 -10.20
C PRO A 68 12.06 29.95 -11.05
N PHE A 69 11.33 31.04 -10.84
CA PHE A 69 10.06 31.31 -11.51
C PHE A 69 10.06 32.67 -12.20
N PHE A 70 8.99 32.98 -12.93
CA PHE A 70 8.85 34.26 -13.65
C PHE A 70 9.00 35.47 -12.70
N ASP A 71 9.39 36.63 -13.23
CA ASP A 71 9.60 37.89 -12.49
C ASP A 71 10.71 37.87 -11.41
N ASN A 72 11.71 36.97 -11.52
CA ASN A 72 12.78 36.76 -10.52
C ASN A 72 12.28 36.31 -9.14
N ASP A 73 11.15 35.61 -9.09
CA ASP A 73 10.63 34.97 -7.89
C ASP A 73 11.12 33.52 -7.78
N PHE A 74 10.91 32.90 -6.63
CA PHE A 74 11.13 31.47 -6.43
C PHE A 74 9.81 30.77 -6.13
N LEU A 75 9.53 29.71 -6.89
CA LEU A 75 8.42 28.82 -6.61
C LEU A 75 8.90 27.72 -5.66
N LYS A 76 8.44 27.81 -4.40
CA LYS A 76 8.59 26.73 -3.42
C LYS A 76 7.50 25.68 -3.67
N LEU A 77 7.92 24.44 -3.91
CA LEU A 77 7.09 23.25 -4.08
C LEU A 77 7.36 22.26 -2.95
N GLU A 78 6.30 21.72 -2.38
CA GLU A 78 6.34 20.58 -1.48
C GLU A 78 6.16 19.33 -2.32
N LEU A 79 7.13 18.42 -2.26
CA LEU A 79 7.15 17.22 -3.06
C LEU A 79 7.02 16.01 -2.15
N GLU A 80 6.15 15.08 -2.52
CA GLU A 80 5.94 13.79 -1.87
C GLU A 80 6.14 12.68 -2.90
N LEU A 81 6.93 11.67 -2.56
CA LEU A 81 7.24 10.55 -3.43
C LEU A 81 6.00 9.69 -3.65
N TYR A 82 5.80 9.24 -4.89
CA TYR A 82 4.65 8.49 -5.33
C TYR A 82 5.05 7.45 -6.38
N ASN A 83 4.58 6.21 -6.23
CA ASN A 83 4.82 5.14 -7.20
C ASN A 83 3.62 5.01 -8.16
N PRO A 84 3.81 5.23 -9.48
CA PRO A 84 2.75 5.03 -10.48
C PRO A 84 2.58 3.55 -10.87
N TYR A 85 2.96 2.62 -10.01
CA TYR A 85 2.95 1.18 -10.24
C TYR A 85 2.78 0.43 -8.91
N SER A 86 2.16 -0.76 -8.97
CA SER A 86 1.92 -1.60 -7.78
C SER A 86 3.21 -2.24 -7.26
N SER A 87 3.28 -2.61 -5.97
CA SER A 87 4.37 -3.42 -5.38
C SER A 87 4.69 -4.69 -6.18
N ASN A 88 3.65 -5.30 -6.74
CA ASN A 88 3.73 -6.52 -7.55
C ASN A 88 3.82 -6.24 -9.06
N PHE A 89 4.38 -5.08 -9.43
CA PHE A 89 4.57 -4.69 -10.83
C PHE A 89 5.47 -5.68 -11.59
N GLN A 90 5.06 -6.08 -12.80
CA GLN A 90 5.87 -6.93 -13.67
C GLN A 90 6.03 -6.34 -15.07
N LEU A 91 7.22 -6.54 -15.64
CA LEU A 91 7.53 -6.18 -17.02
C LEU A 91 7.26 -7.37 -17.94
N ILE A 92 6.43 -7.13 -18.95
CA ILE A 92 6.14 -8.10 -20.01
C ILE A 92 6.95 -7.71 -21.25
N ARG A 93 7.74 -8.64 -21.78
CA ARG A 93 8.56 -8.45 -22.98
C ARG A 93 8.11 -9.40 -24.07
N SER A 94 7.52 -8.83 -25.12
CA SER A 94 6.96 -9.58 -26.24
C SER A 94 7.96 -9.62 -27.40
N ILE A 95 8.62 -10.77 -27.58
CA ILE A 95 9.71 -11.01 -28.55
C ILE A 95 9.30 -12.12 -29.52
N GLY A 96 8.76 -11.73 -30.67
CA GLY A 96 8.17 -12.64 -31.64
C GLY A 96 6.96 -13.36 -31.05
N ASN A 97 7.02 -14.70 -31.00
CA ASN A 97 5.97 -15.51 -30.37
C ASN A 97 6.27 -15.84 -28.90
N GLN A 98 7.34 -15.28 -28.33
CA GLN A 98 7.71 -15.48 -26.94
C GLN A 98 7.27 -14.27 -26.14
N VAL A 99 6.67 -14.53 -24.99
CA VAL A 99 6.37 -13.53 -23.97
C VAL A 99 7.20 -13.90 -22.73
N LEU A 100 7.97 -12.95 -22.25
CA LEU A 100 8.73 -13.06 -21.00
C LEU A 100 8.05 -12.15 -19.98
N VAL A 101 7.76 -12.69 -18.80
CA VAL A 101 7.27 -11.91 -17.65
C VAL A 101 8.40 -11.91 -16.63
N GLU A 102 8.83 -10.73 -16.20
CA GLU A 102 9.93 -10.58 -15.24
C GLU A 102 9.57 -9.55 -14.17
N ASP A 103 9.95 -9.84 -12.93
CA ASP A 103 9.88 -8.88 -11.84
C ASP A 103 10.90 -7.79 -12.13
N TYR A 104 10.42 -6.55 -12.27
CA TYR A 104 11.24 -5.41 -12.63
C TYR A 104 10.99 -4.29 -11.64
N ASN A 105 12.06 -3.69 -11.12
CA ASN A 105 11.94 -2.51 -10.28
C ASN A 105 12.24 -1.25 -11.13
N PRO A 106 11.23 -0.42 -11.42
CA PRO A 106 11.45 0.85 -12.11
C PRO A 106 12.45 1.74 -11.40
N LYS A 107 13.19 2.56 -12.16
CA LYS A 107 14.16 3.51 -11.62
C LYS A 107 13.59 4.92 -11.51
N ILE A 108 12.46 5.19 -12.16
CA ILE A 108 11.75 6.45 -12.09
C ILE A 108 11.42 6.79 -10.64
N LEU A 109 11.67 8.04 -10.25
CA LEU A 109 11.14 8.61 -9.02
C LEU A 109 10.11 9.66 -9.40
N SER A 110 8.85 9.46 -9.06
CA SER A 110 7.78 10.43 -9.35
C SER A 110 7.36 11.10 -8.05
N TYR A 111 7.36 12.42 -8.03
CA TYR A 111 6.94 13.19 -6.86
C TYR A 111 5.71 14.01 -7.19
N ARG A 112 4.65 13.86 -6.40
CA ARG A 112 3.48 14.73 -6.46
C ARG A 112 3.73 16.04 -5.75
N ILE A 113 3.10 17.10 -6.25
CA ILE A 113 3.19 18.44 -5.69
C ILE A 113 2.03 18.65 -4.72
N LEU A 114 2.32 18.84 -3.45
CA LEU A 114 1.30 19.10 -2.44
C LEU A 114 0.95 20.60 -2.36
N GLY A 115 -0.33 20.91 -2.19
CA GLY A 115 -0.81 22.28 -1.97
C GLY A 115 -2.29 22.49 -2.30
N GLN A 116 -2.91 23.51 -1.70
CA GLN A 116 -4.32 23.87 -1.99
C GLN A 116 -4.50 24.60 -3.33
N ASP A 117 -3.48 25.34 -3.76
CA ASP A 117 -3.49 26.18 -4.97
C ASP A 117 -2.48 25.71 -6.03
N LYS A 118 -1.79 24.60 -5.74
CA LYS A 118 -0.77 23.99 -6.59
C LYS A 118 -0.94 22.47 -6.61
N SER A 119 -0.72 21.86 -7.76
CA SER A 119 -0.68 20.41 -7.91
C SER A 119 0.17 20.02 -9.11
N GLY A 120 0.35 18.72 -9.35
CA GLY A 120 1.10 18.20 -10.50
C GLY A 120 2.22 17.26 -10.07
N ILE A 121 3.11 16.94 -11.02
CA ILE A 121 4.10 15.88 -10.85
C ILE A 121 5.49 16.37 -11.27
N ILE A 122 6.54 15.91 -10.60
CA ILE A 122 7.92 15.98 -11.05
C ILE A 122 8.50 14.57 -11.04
N SER A 123 8.83 14.06 -12.22
CA SER A 123 9.43 12.73 -12.40
C SER A 123 10.90 12.83 -12.78
N PHE A 124 11.73 12.13 -12.01
CA PHE A 124 13.16 11.96 -12.23
C PHE A 124 13.40 10.61 -12.91
N LEU A 125 13.53 10.63 -14.24
CA LEU A 125 13.89 9.46 -15.03
C LEU A 125 15.41 9.27 -15.02
N GLU A 126 15.90 8.12 -15.48
CA GLU A 126 17.34 7.81 -15.52
C GLU A 126 18.15 8.92 -16.25
N LYS A 127 17.61 9.47 -17.35
CA LYS A 127 18.30 10.46 -18.20
C LYS A 127 17.70 11.87 -18.21
N ASN A 128 16.45 12.05 -17.78
CA ASN A 128 15.74 13.33 -17.94
C ASN A 128 14.90 13.63 -16.70
N ILE A 129 14.59 14.91 -16.49
CA ILE A 129 13.57 15.36 -15.53
C ILE A 129 12.39 15.88 -16.35
N VAL A 130 11.19 15.42 -16.05
CA VAL A 130 9.95 15.96 -16.62
C VAL A 130 9.03 16.37 -15.48
N GLY A 131 8.35 17.49 -15.63
CA GLY A 131 7.41 17.93 -14.61
C GLY A 131 6.27 18.77 -15.19
N THR A 132 5.10 18.61 -14.60
CA THR A 132 3.94 19.48 -14.84
C THR A 132 3.53 20.11 -13.52
N ILE A 133 3.35 21.43 -13.54
CA ILE A 133 3.04 22.21 -12.34
C ILE A 133 1.77 23.00 -12.64
N LYS A 134 0.68 22.67 -11.95
CA LYS A 134 -0.58 23.42 -12.01
C LYS A 134 -0.57 24.46 -10.88
N ILE A 135 -0.82 25.72 -11.19
CA ILE A 135 -0.94 26.81 -10.21
C ILE A 135 -2.15 27.66 -10.58
N ASN A 136 -3.12 27.79 -9.68
CA ASN A 136 -4.33 28.60 -9.91
C ASN A 136 -5.02 28.32 -11.27
N GLY A 137 -5.05 27.06 -11.70
CA GLY A 137 -5.67 26.61 -12.97
C GLY A 137 -4.84 26.85 -14.23
N LYS A 138 -3.62 27.38 -14.12
CA LYS A 138 -2.63 27.39 -15.22
C LYS A 138 -1.68 26.22 -15.09
N VAL A 139 -1.23 25.67 -16.22
CA VAL A 139 -0.27 24.57 -16.25
C VAL A 139 1.06 25.04 -16.83
N TYR A 140 2.14 24.71 -16.13
CA TYR A 140 3.51 24.95 -16.53
C TYR A 140 4.21 23.60 -16.76
N GLU A 141 5.09 23.52 -17.75
CA GLU A 141 5.89 22.31 -18.03
C GLU A 141 7.37 22.59 -17.82
N LEU A 142 8.06 21.65 -17.17
CA LEU A 142 9.50 21.61 -16.96
C LEU A 142 10.09 20.40 -17.69
N LYS A 143 11.01 20.63 -18.64
CA LYS A 143 11.63 19.56 -19.41
C LYS A 143 12.95 20.01 -20.07
N GLY A 144 13.87 19.08 -20.30
CA GLY A 144 15.18 19.34 -20.91
C GLY A 144 15.10 19.66 -22.41
N GLU A 145 15.98 20.54 -22.91
CA GLU A 145 16.34 20.61 -24.33
C GLU A 145 17.44 19.59 -24.64
N LYS A 146 17.40 18.96 -25.82
CA LYS A 146 18.41 17.99 -26.22
C LYS A 146 19.79 18.65 -26.29
N ASP A 147 20.73 18.17 -25.45
CA ASP A 147 22.07 18.74 -25.30
C ASP A 147 22.07 20.23 -24.85
N GLY A 148 20.98 20.68 -24.21
CA GLY A 148 20.74 22.07 -23.81
C GLY A 148 20.23 22.23 -22.37
N PRO A 149 19.75 23.43 -22.00
CA PRO A 149 19.20 23.69 -20.66
C PRO A 149 17.83 23.05 -20.47
N TYR A 150 17.37 23.00 -19.22
CA TYR A 150 15.97 22.74 -18.90
C TYR A 150 15.15 24.00 -19.16
N ILE A 151 13.91 23.84 -19.63
CA ILE A 151 13.01 24.94 -19.93
C ILE A 151 11.74 24.77 -19.11
N LEU A 152 11.37 25.83 -18.38
CA LEU A 152 10.08 25.98 -17.69
C LEU A 152 9.21 26.97 -18.47
N PHE A 153 8.01 26.59 -18.89
CA PHE A 153 7.13 27.51 -19.62
C PHE A 153 5.62 27.33 -19.38
N ASP A 154 4.83 28.38 -19.64
CA ASP A 154 3.35 28.36 -19.59
C ASP A 154 2.78 27.64 -20.82
N ILE A 155 2.17 26.47 -20.62
CA ILE A 155 1.67 25.61 -21.70
C ILE A 155 0.57 26.31 -22.51
N SER A 156 -0.23 27.17 -21.86
CA SER A 156 -1.31 27.90 -22.52
C SER A 156 -0.82 28.93 -23.56
N ASP A 157 0.46 29.32 -23.50
CA ASP A 157 1.09 30.22 -24.45
C ASP A 157 2.06 29.51 -25.41
N SER A 158 2.03 28.17 -25.47
CA SER A 158 2.90 27.38 -26.35
C SER A 158 2.78 27.79 -27.82
N VAL A 159 3.89 27.78 -28.55
CA VAL A 159 3.91 28.00 -30.02
C VAL A 159 3.39 26.79 -30.82
N VAL A 160 3.17 25.65 -30.16
CA VAL A 160 2.69 24.40 -30.78
C VAL A 160 1.24 24.13 -30.38
N SER A 161 0.34 24.06 -31.37
CA SER A 161 -1.03 23.55 -31.20
C SER A 161 -1.04 22.02 -31.21
N SER A 162 -1.96 21.40 -30.47
CA SER A 162 -2.22 19.96 -30.59
C SER A 162 -2.72 19.61 -32.01
N TYR A 163 -2.45 18.37 -32.44
CA TYR A 163 -2.93 17.80 -33.71
C TYR A 163 -3.76 16.53 -33.45
N TYR A 164 -4.34 16.41 -32.25
CA TYR A 164 -5.02 15.21 -31.80
C TYR A 164 -6.49 15.24 -32.18
N GLU A 165 -6.89 14.38 -33.11
CA GLU A 165 -8.26 14.29 -33.61
C GLU A 165 -8.78 12.88 -33.32
N CYS A 166 -9.63 12.71 -32.30
CA CYS A 166 -10.34 11.46 -32.05
C CYS A 166 -11.52 11.36 -33.04
N GLN A 167 -11.67 10.19 -33.69
CA GLN A 167 -12.67 9.98 -34.74
C GLN A 167 -13.45 8.68 -34.52
N THR A 168 -14.45 8.64 -33.64
CA THR A 168 -15.60 7.72 -33.81
C THR A 168 -16.88 8.29 -33.18
N GLU A 169 -18.04 7.84 -33.67
CA GLU A 169 -19.36 8.13 -33.08
C GLU A 169 -19.63 7.12 -31.95
N ASP A 170 -20.05 7.61 -30.78
CA ASP A 170 -20.37 6.80 -29.59
C ASP A 170 -21.41 5.70 -29.90
N ILE A 171 -21.15 4.48 -29.43
CA ILE A 171 -22.15 3.40 -29.41
C ILE A 171 -22.49 3.13 -27.94
N ASP A 172 -23.55 3.78 -27.46
CA ASP A 172 -24.12 3.55 -26.12
C ASP A 172 -24.63 2.10 -25.99
N ILE A 173 -24.14 1.37 -24.98
CA ILE A 173 -24.79 0.16 -24.46
C ILE A 173 -25.42 0.52 -23.11
N ASP A 174 -26.71 0.83 -23.17
CA ASP A 174 -27.55 1.22 -22.03
C ASP A 174 -27.78 0.03 -21.08
N ILE A 175 -27.14 0.07 -19.90
CA ILE A 175 -27.42 -0.84 -18.77
C ILE A 175 -28.00 0.00 -17.63
N SER A 176 -29.33 0.01 -17.52
CA SER A 176 -30.02 0.63 -16.37
C SER A 176 -29.73 -0.14 -15.07
N PHE A 177 -29.65 0.52 -13.91
CA PHE A 177 -30.53 0.32 -12.72
C PHE A 177 -30.01 0.99 -11.42
N ASN A 178 -31.01 1.51 -10.67
CA ASN A 178 -31.21 1.75 -9.22
C ASN A 178 -30.10 2.25 -8.28
N GLU A 179 -30.42 3.39 -7.64
CA GLU A 179 -29.81 4.00 -6.46
C GLU A 179 -29.67 3.05 -5.26
N LEU A 180 -28.46 3.01 -4.70
CA LEU A 180 -28.16 2.69 -3.31
C LEU A 180 -27.14 3.71 -2.80
N GLU A 181 -27.44 4.37 -1.69
CA GLU A 181 -26.48 5.18 -0.92
C GLU A 181 -25.60 4.25 -0.09
N SER A 182 -24.27 4.40 -0.17
CA SER A 182 -23.37 4.01 0.92
C SER A 182 -22.09 4.83 0.91
N THR A 183 -21.74 5.29 2.10
CA THR A 183 -20.52 5.99 2.48
C THR A 183 -19.37 4.98 2.68
N VAL A 184 -18.26 5.13 1.95
CA VAL A 184 -16.97 4.49 2.23
C VAL A 184 -15.86 5.49 1.89
N SER A 185 -14.85 5.58 2.74
CA SER A 185 -13.72 6.52 2.67
C SER A 185 -12.42 5.71 2.63
N SER A 186 -12.12 5.14 1.47
CA SER A 186 -10.82 4.52 1.15
C SER A 186 -10.55 4.76 -0.33
N THR A 187 -9.37 5.29 -0.68
CA THR A 187 -8.95 5.48 -2.07
C THR A 187 -8.92 4.14 -2.80
N GLU A 188 -9.64 4.05 -3.91
CA GLU A 188 -9.76 2.87 -4.75
C GLU A 188 -8.65 2.85 -5.81
N CYS A 189 -7.98 1.71 -5.95
CA CYS A 189 -6.87 1.51 -6.89
C CYS A 189 -7.34 0.86 -8.18
N VAL A 190 -6.91 1.43 -9.31
CA VAL A 190 -7.09 0.88 -10.65
C VAL A 190 -5.77 0.31 -11.14
N GLU A 191 -5.68 -1.01 -11.20
CA GLU A 191 -4.52 -1.72 -11.73
C GLU A 191 -4.57 -1.75 -13.27
N MET A 192 -3.65 -1.01 -13.90
CA MET A 192 -3.59 -0.88 -15.35
C MET A 192 -2.54 -1.80 -15.97
N GLY A 193 -2.92 -2.51 -17.03
CA GLY A 193 -2.00 -3.10 -18.00
C GLY A 193 -1.70 -2.11 -19.12
N ILE A 194 -0.47 -1.60 -19.20
CA ILE A 194 -0.07 -0.71 -20.30
C ILE A 194 0.58 -1.55 -21.40
N ASP A 195 0.07 -1.48 -22.64
CA ASP A 195 0.72 -2.06 -23.82
C ASP A 195 1.46 -0.97 -24.60
N THR A 196 2.63 -1.29 -25.16
CA THR A 196 3.42 -0.38 -26.00
C THR A 196 3.88 -1.11 -27.26
N ASP A 197 3.60 -0.52 -28.41
CA ASP A 197 3.86 -1.16 -29.70
C ASP A 197 5.35 -1.13 -30.11
N TYR A 198 5.68 -1.97 -31.10
CA TYR A 198 7.02 -2.07 -31.66
C TYR A 198 7.47 -0.77 -32.30
N PHE A 199 6.52 0.01 -32.83
CA PHE A 199 6.82 1.34 -33.36
C PHE A 199 7.36 2.27 -32.26
N THR A 200 6.74 2.25 -31.08
CA THR A 200 7.15 3.02 -29.90
C THR A 200 8.49 2.51 -29.37
N PHE A 201 8.68 1.21 -29.26
CA PHE A 201 9.96 0.60 -28.85
C PHE A 201 11.15 1.08 -29.70
N LEU A 202 10.97 1.19 -31.03
CA LEU A 202 12.01 1.67 -31.94
C LEU A 202 12.41 3.12 -31.70
N GLU A 203 11.51 3.96 -31.20
CA GLU A 203 11.78 5.39 -30.91
C GLU A 203 12.68 5.58 -29.69
N PHE A 204 12.74 4.58 -28.81
CA PHE A 204 13.66 4.55 -27.67
C PHE A 204 14.95 3.79 -27.99
N ASP A 205 15.43 3.88 -29.24
CA ASP A 205 16.64 3.20 -29.72
C ASP A 205 16.64 1.68 -29.44
N SER A 206 15.44 1.06 -29.44
CA SER A 206 15.26 -0.35 -29.07
C SER A 206 15.65 -0.67 -27.62
N ASN A 207 15.49 0.28 -26.69
CA ASN A 207 15.70 0.08 -25.27
C ASN A 207 14.35 -0.06 -24.54
N CYS A 208 14.06 -1.29 -24.11
CA CYS A 208 12.84 -1.65 -23.39
C CYS A 208 12.65 -0.81 -22.10
N TYR A 209 13.71 -0.60 -21.33
CA TYR A 209 13.63 0.10 -20.05
C TYR A 209 13.33 1.60 -20.20
N ASP A 210 13.84 2.25 -21.25
CA ASP A 210 13.51 3.66 -21.52
C ASP A 210 12.02 3.81 -21.89
N VAL A 211 11.40 2.81 -22.52
CA VAL A 211 9.95 2.77 -22.81
C VAL A 211 9.14 2.69 -21.51
N VAL A 212 9.54 1.80 -20.60
CA VAL A 212 8.89 1.60 -19.29
C VAL A 212 8.90 2.90 -18.48
N GLU A 213 10.08 3.53 -18.35
CA GLU A 213 10.23 4.80 -17.62
C GLU A 213 9.36 5.92 -18.20
N TRP A 214 9.26 5.99 -19.54
CA TRP A 214 8.39 6.96 -20.20
C TRP A 214 6.91 6.68 -19.95
N ALA A 215 6.47 5.42 -20.07
CA ALA A 215 5.08 5.03 -19.85
C ALA A 215 4.64 5.32 -18.40
N LEU A 216 5.50 5.01 -17.43
CA LEU A 216 5.26 5.31 -16.02
C LEU A 216 5.23 6.82 -15.74
N ALA A 217 6.08 7.62 -16.39
CA ALA A 217 6.01 9.08 -16.25
C ALA A 217 4.70 9.67 -16.79
N VAL A 218 4.17 9.11 -17.89
CA VAL A 218 2.86 9.51 -18.42
C VAL A 218 1.76 9.10 -17.45
N LEU A 219 1.77 7.85 -16.96
CA LEU A 219 0.77 7.36 -16.02
C LEU A 219 0.80 8.13 -14.70
N ALA A 220 1.98 8.44 -14.15
CA ALA A 220 2.12 9.24 -12.93
C ALA A 220 1.39 10.58 -13.05
N GLY A 221 1.56 11.24 -14.19
CA GLY A 221 0.88 12.48 -14.49
C GLY A 221 -0.64 12.33 -14.64
N VAL A 222 -1.11 11.26 -15.29
CA VAL A 222 -2.55 11.00 -15.42
C VAL A 222 -3.15 10.68 -14.05
N SER A 223 -2.51 9.82 -13.27
CA SER A 223 -2.94 9.45 -11.92
C SER A 223 -3.09 10.69 -11.03
N GLU A 224 -2.11 11.59 -11.01
CA GLU A 224 -2.17 12.85 -10.25
C GLU A 224 -3.34 13.75 -10.68
N ILE A 225 -3.69 13.78 -11.97
CA ILE A 225 -4.89 14.53 -12.42
C ILE A 225 -6.16 13.89 -11.86
N TYR A 226 -6.27 12.56 -11.90
CA TYR A 226 -7.44 11.84 -11.39
C TYR A 226 -7.56 11.98 -9.87
N MET A 227 -6.48 11.76 -9.12
CA MET A 227 -6.45 11.98 -7.67
C MET A 227 -6.90 13.40 -7.32
N GLN A 228 -6.32 14.42 -7.96
CA GLN A 228 -6.67 15.80 -7.63
C GLN A 228 -8.10 16.17 -8.04
N GLU A 229 -8.57 15.71 -9.19
CA GLU A 229 -9.90 16.07 -9.70
C GLU A 229 -11.04 15.29 -9.06
N LEU A 230 -10.75 14.11 -8.52
CA LEU A 230 -11.70 13.19 -7.89
C LEU A 230 -11.47 13.07 -6.38
N ASP A 231 -10.94 14.13 -5.74
CA ASP A 231 -10.82 14.24 -4.29
C ASP A 231 -10.09 13.06 -3.61
N GLU A 232 -9.04 12.54 -4.27
CA GLU A 232 -8.23 11.39 -3.85
C GLU A 232 -9.00 10.06 -3.75
N GLU A 233 -10.17 9.96 -4.39
CA GLU A 233 -10.98 8.74 -4.37
C GLU A 233 -10.43 7.64 -5.28
N VAL A 234 -9.65 7.97 -6.31
CA VAL A 234 -9.12 7.01 -7.28
C VAL A 234 -7.64 7.22 -7.57
N LEU A 235 -6.90 6.11 -7.54
CA LEU A 235 -5.49 6.02 -7.93
C LEU A 235 -5.31 5.16 -9.18
N LEU A 236 -4.53 5.63 -10.16
CA LEU A 236 -4.14 4.81 -11.31
C LEU A 236 -2.69 4.33 -11.14
N GLN A 237 -2.50 3.01 -11.18
CA GLN A 237 -1.18 2.38 -11.07
C GLN A 237 -0.97 1.32 -12.14
N ALA A 238 0.26 1.18 -12.64
CA ALA A 238 0.60 0.11 -13.55
C ALA A 238 0.81 -1.19 -12.77
N ARG A 239 0.11 -2.25 -13.17
CA ARG A 239 0.40 -3.62 -12.77
C ARG A 239 1.35 -4.31 -13.74
N TYR A 240 1.12 -4.08 -15.03
CA TYR A 240 1.94 -4.58 -16.11
C TYR A 240 2.31 -3.47 -17.09
N ILE A 241 3.54 -3.50 -17.58
CA ILE A 241 3.90 -2.84 -18.84
C ILE A 241 4.35 -3.92 -19.83
N ASN A 242 3.64 -4.03 -20.95
CA ASN A 242 4.02 -4.88 -22.08
C ASN A 242 4.77 -4.07 -23.14
N VAL A 243 6.01 -4.45 -23.42
CA VAL A 243 6.83 -3.86 -24.49
C VAL A 243 6.98 -4.84 -25.64
N ARG A 244 6.46 -4.46 -26.81
CA ARG A 244 6.58 -5.21 -28.06
C ARG A 244 7.96 -4.97 -28.67
N GLU A 245 8.90 -5.89 -28.47
CA GLU A 245 10.28 -5.77 -28.98
C GLU A 245 10.48 -6.31 -30.41
N SER A 246 9.42 -6.83 -31.01
CA SER A 246 9.38 -7.31 -32.40
C SER A 246 8.15 -6.80 -33.13
N GLU A 247 8.22 -6.71 -34.46
CA GLU A 247 7.10 -6.30 -35.30
C GLU A 247 5.79 -7.01 -34.92
N ASP A 248 4.83 -6.20 -34.47
CA ASP A 248 3.51 -6.62 -34.01
C ASP A 248 2.43 -6.36 -35.06
N ASN A 249 1.20 -6.77 -34.76
CA ASN A 249 0.07 -6.62 -35.67
C ASN A 249 -0.34 -5.14 -35.85
N TYR A 250 -0.02 -4.26 -34.90
CA TYR A 250 -0.29 -2.83 -35.01
C TYR A 250 0.49 -2.17 -36.15
N TYR A 251 1.64 -2.72 -36.54
CA TYR A 251 2.51 -2.13 -37.55
C TYR A 251 1.79 -1.70 -38.84
N ASN A 252 0.81 -2.49 -39.31
CA ASN A 252 0.05 -2.23 -40.54
C ASN A 252 -1.30 -1.52 -40.33
N LEU A 253 -1.75 -1.35 -39.08
CA LEU A 253 -2.99 -0.64 -38.75
C LEU A 253 -2.73 0.87 -38.80
N ASN A 254 -3.73 1.68 -39.10
CA ASN A 254 -3.61 3.15 -39.05
C ASN A 254 -4.91 3.80 -38.53
N ASP A 255 -5.72 3.01 -37.84
CA ASP A 255 -7.03 3.37 -37.31
C ASP A 255 -7.10 2.86 -35.86
N CYS A 256 -7.41 3.77 -34.94
CA CYS A 256 -7.54 3.47 -33.51
C CYS A 256 -8.58 2.38 -33.23
N ALA A 257 -9.67 2.28 -33.99
CA ALA A 257 -10.68 1.23 -33.79
C ALA A 257 -10.12 -0.16 -34.11
N ASP A 258 -9.40 -0.31 -35.23
CA ASP A 258 -8.73 -1.57 -35.57
C ASP A 258 -7.65 -1.92 -34.52
N MET A 259 -6.98 -0.91 -33.97
CA MET A 259 -5.96 -1.10 -32.91
C MET A 259 -6.58 -1.50 -31.57
N LEU A 260 -7.77 -0.98 -31.23
CA LEU A 260 -8.51 -1.35 -30.03
C LEU A 260 -8.98 -2.81 -30.08
N ASP A 261 -9.50 -3.24 -31.23
CA ASP A 261 -9.89 -4.63 -31.47
C ASP A 261 -8.67 -5.58 -31.34
N GLU A 262 -7.54 -5.24 -31.97
CA GLU A 262 -6.31 -6.02 -31.85
C GLU A 262 -5.75 -6.07 -30.42
N LEU A 263 -5.88 -4.98 -29.66
CA LEU A 263 -5.45 -4.94 -28.25
C LEU A 263 -6.25 -5.95 -27.41
N GLY A 264 -7.57 -5.95 -27.56
CA GLY A 264 -8.45 -6.92 -26.90
C GLY A 264 -8.16 -8.36 -27.30
N ASP A 265 -8.03 -8.63 -28.61
CA ASP A 265 -7.69 -9.95 -29.14
C ASP A 265 -6.34 -10.45 -28.60
N TYR A 266 -5.34 -9.57 -28.51
CA TYR A 266 -4.03 -9.95 -28.02
C TYR A 266 -4.03 -10.29 -26.53
N TRP A 267 -4.61 -9.44 -25.69
CA TRP A 267 -4.65 -9.64 -24.23
C TRP A 267 -5.56 -10.79 -23.79
N THR A 268 -6.54 -11.16 -24.61
CA THR A 268 -7.40 -12.34 -24.37
C THR A 268 -6.84 -13.64 -24.95
N SER A 269 -5.71 -13.57 -25.67
CA SER A 269 -5.06 -14.73 -26.28
C SER A 269 -3.86 -15.25 -25.47
N ASN A 270 -3.49 -16.52 -25.68
CA ASN A 270 -2.30 -17.09 -25.05
C ASN A 270 -1.03 -16.42 -25.59
N PRO A 271 -0.09 -16.00 -24.72
CA PRO A 271 0.02 -16.35 -23.31
C PRO A 271 -0.49 -15.30 -22.32
N LEU A 272 -1.05 -14.17 -22.76
CA LEU A 272 -1.48 -13.10 -21.85
C LEU A 272 -2.86 -13.31 -21.22
N ASN A 273 -3.66 -14.25 -21.74
CA ASN A 273 -5.00 -14.52 -21.26
C ASN A 273 -5.09 -14.89 -19.76
N THR A 274 -3.98 -15.31 -19.13
CA THR A 274 -3.92 -15.60 -17.70
C THR A 274 -3.60 -14.37 -16.84
N LEU A 275 -3.07 -13.30 -17.43
CA LEU A 275 -2.70 -12.05 -16.74
C LEU A 275 -3.81 -11.00 -16.83
N GLN A 276 -4.75 -11.18 -17.77
CA GLN A 276 -5.86 -10.26 -17.98
C GLN A 276 -6.77 -10.16 -16.75
N SER A 277 -6.85 -11.18 -15.90
CA SER A 277 -7.63 -11.14 -14.65
C SER A 277 -7.06 -10.18 -13.62
N ASP A 278 -5.78 -9.84 -13.71
CA ASP A 278 -5.03 -9.14 -12.66
C ASP A 278 -4.97 -7.63 -12.93
N VAL A 279 -5.75 -7.14 -13.91
CA VAL A 279 -5.82 -5.73 -14.27
C VAL A 279 -7.26 -5.29 -14.47
N ASP A 280 -7.58 -4.07 -14.09
CA ASP A 280 -8.91 -3.46 -14.23
C ASP A 280 -9.10 -2.82 -15.60
N LEU A 281 -8.00 -2.36 -16.21
CA LEU A 281 -7.99 -1.72 -17.52
C LEU A 281 -6.70 -2.06 -18.27
N VAL A 282 -6.80 -2.19 -19.59
CA VAL A 282 -5.63 -2.30 -20.46
C VAL A 282 -5.61 -1.13 -21.44
N HIS A 283 -4.49 -0.41 -21.54
CA HIS A 283 -4.37 0.77 -22.40
C HIS A 283 -3.15 0.70 -23.29
N LEU A 284 -3.33 0.91 -24.60
CA LEU A 284 -2.23 1.00 -25.55
C LEU A 284 -1.67 2.42 -25.61
N PHE A 285 -0.40 2.57 -25.20
CA PHE A 285 0.36 3.79 -25.36
C PHE A 285 1.22 3.67 -26.63
N THR A 286 0.87 4.42 -27.67
CA THR A 286 1.61 4.36 -28.93
C THR A 286 2.01 5.72 -29.48
N ARG A 287 3.26 5.80 -29.97
CA ARG A 287 3.77 6.91 -30.77
C ARG A 287 3.19 6.93 -32.19
N LYS A 288 2.76 5.77 -32.68
CA LYS A 288 2.20 5.61 -34.01
C LYS A 288 0.93 6.44 -34.12
N GLN A 289 0.76 7.14 -35.23
CA GLN A 289 -0.39 8.01 -35.47
C GLN A 289 -1.53 7.18 -36.09
N ALA A 290 -2.70 7.17 -35.46
CA ALA A 290 -3.84 6.36 -35.88
C ALA A 290 -5.21 7.06 -35.71
N ASN A 291 -5.27 8.37 -36.00
CA ASN A 291 -6.47 9.21 -35.84
C ASN A 291 -6.91 9.39 -34.37
N GLY A 292 -5.97 9.75 -33.48
CA GLY A 292 -6.28 10.19 -32.12
C GLY A 292 -6.25 9.06 -31.09
N GLY A 293 -7.36 8.84 -30.40
CA GLY A 293 -7.54 7.75 -29.46
C GLY A 293 -8.95 7.19 -29.55
N ILE A 294 -9.18 6.11 -28.82
CA ILE A 294 -10.50 5.51 -28.63
C ILE A 294 -10.48 4.68 -27.36
N ALA A 295 -11.59 4.63 -26.64
CA ALA A 295 -11.78 3.70 -25.55
C ALA A 295 -13.23 3.25 -25.46
N TRP A 296 -13.47 2.10 -24.85
CA TRP A 296 -14.82 1.69 -24.50
C TRP A 296 -15.34 2.54 -23.35
N VAL A 297 -16.60 2.98 -23.45
CA VAL A 297 -17.24 3.79 -22.40
C VAL A 297 -17.71 2.89 -21.26
N ASP A 298 -17.42 3.28 -20.02
CA ASP A 298 -17.79 2.54 -18.79
C ASP A 298 -17.36 1.07 -18.83
N ALA A 299 -16.03 0.86 -18.88
CA ALA A 299 -15.49 -0.41 -19.33
C ALA A 299 -14.50 -1.08 -18.36
N PHE A 300 -14.22 -0.49 -17.19
CA PHE A 300 -13.35 -1.14 -16.21
C PHE A 300 -13.85 -2.52 -15.85
N CYS A 301 -12.90 -3.43 -15.64
CA CYS A 301 -13.14 -4.78 -15.13
C CYS A 301 -13.94 -5.69 -16.06
N ASN A 302 -14.42 -5.14 -17.17
CA ASN A 302 -15.10 -5.88 -18.19
C ASN A 302 -14.11 -6.80 -18.91
N THR A 303 -14.35 -8.11 -18.90
CA THR A 303 -13.46 -9.09 -19.51
C THR A 303 -13.32 -8.96 -21.04
N GLN A 304 -14.19 -8.19 -21.69
CA GLN A 304 -14.18 -8.02 -23.15
C GLN A 304 -13.92 -6.57 -23.58
N TYR A 305 -14.28 -5.59 -22.76
CA TYR A 305 -14.31 -4.18 -23.17
C TYR A 305 -13.34 -3.28 -22.40
N LYS A 306 -12.57 -3.77 -21.42
CA LYS A 306 -11.65 -2.96 -20.60
C LYS A 306 -10.41 -2.43 -21.33
N TYR A 307 -10.59 -1.81 -22.48
CA TYR A 307 -9.53 -1.43 -23.39
C TYR A 307 -9.62 0.04 -23.80
N GLY A 308 -8.45 0.67 -23.92
CA GLY A 308 -8.27 2.01 -24.45
C GLY A 308 -7.02 2.11 -25.32
N VAL A 309 -7.01 3.05 -26.26
CA VAL A 309 -5.89 3.31 -27.17
C VAL A 309 -5.64 4.81 -27.22
N SER A 310 -4.41 5.23 -26.94
CA SER A 310 -3.96 6.60 -27.18
C SER A 310 -2.82 6.60 -28.19
N SER A 311 -3.10 7.11 -29.39
CA SER A 311 -2.13 7.16 -30.49
C SER A 311 -1.46 8.51 -30.60
N GLY A 312 -0.30 8.53 -31.26
CA GLY A 312 0.43 9.76 -31.53
C GLY A 312 1.12 10.40 -30.34
N LEU A 313 1.29 9.66 -29.23
CA LEU A 313 1.92 10.16 -28.00
C LEU A 313 3.36 10.60 -28.24
N ASN A 314 3.80 11.69 -27.62
CA ASN A 314 5.16 12.19 -27.73
C ASN A 314 6.13 11.35 -26.90
N THR A 315 7.03 10.63 -27.56
CA THR A 315 8.09 9.81 -26.94
C THR A 315 9.39 10.58 -26.68
N ASN A 316 9.51 11.80 -27.20
CA ASN A 316 10.73 12.58 -27.00
C ASN A 316 10.73 13.21 -25.62
N LEU A 317 11.61 12.72 -24.75
CA LEU A 317 11.79 13.22 -23.38
C LEU A 317 12.59 14.54 -23.32
N ASN A 318 13.05 15.05 -24.46
CA ASN A 318 13.62 16.39 -24.60
C ASN A 318 12.80 17.24 -25.59
N TYR A 319 12.89 18.56 -25.50
CA TYR A 319 12.38 19.43 -26.56
C TYR A 319 13.24 19.27 -27.82
N ASP A 320 12.60 18.99 -28.95
CA ASP A 320 13.24 18.96 -30.27
C ASP A 320 12.72 20.15 -31.09
N TYR A 321 13.54 21.19 -31.22
CA TYR A 321 13.15 22.37 -31.98
C TYR A 321 13.22 22.11 -33.49
N PRO A 322 12.17 22.44 -34.27
CA PRO A 322 10.98 23.24 -33.92
C PRO A 322 9.73 22.43 -33.49
N ASN A 323 9.83 21.10 -33.36
CA ASN A 323 8.74 20.19 -33.00
C ASN A 323 8.60 20.07 -31.47
N ASN A 324 8.18 21.17 -30.83
CA ASN A 324 8.16 21.35 -29.37
C ASN A 324 6.88 20.83 -28.69
N THR A 325 6.41 19.63 -29.03
CA THR A 325 5.16 19.11 -28.45
C THR A 325 5.31 18.96 -26.93
N PRO A 326 4.44 19.61 -26.12
CA PRO A 326 4.47 19.47 -24.67
C PRO A 326 4.30 18.00 -24.24
N PHE A 327 5.02 17.58 -23.21
CA PHE A 327 4.83 16.29 -22.56
C PHE A 327 3.44 16.18 -21.92
N SER A 328 2.89 17.29 -21.42
CA SER A 328 1.55 17.37 -20.83
C SER A 328 0.43 16.93 -21.79
N TYR A 329 0.67 16.97 -23.10
CA TYR A 329 -0.31 16.48 -24.08
C TYR A 329 -0.48 14.96 -24.00
N ASN A 330 0.57 14.21 -23.65
CA ASN A 330 0.44 12.78 -23.39
C ASN A 330 -0.54 12.53 -22.24
N MET A 331 -0.39 13.29 -21.15
CA MET A 331 -1.27 13.21 -19.99
C MET A 331 -2.71 13.58 -20.37
N SER A 332 -2.90 14.61 -21.21
CA SER A 332 -4.23 15.01 -21.68
C SER A 332 -4.89 13.94 -22.54
N TYR A 333 -4.16 13.30 -23.46
CA TYR A 333 -4.74 12.32 -24.38
C TYR A 333 -5.00 10.99 -23.70
N VAL A 334 -4.05 10.50 -22.88
CA VAL A 334 -4.27 9.28 -22.11
C VAL A 334 -5.40 9.51 -21.10
N GLY A 335 -5.38 10.62 -20.36
CA GLY A 335 -6.42 10.92 -19.39
C GLY A 335 -7.81 11.10 -20.01
N HIS A 336 -7.90 11.60 -21.25
CA HIS A 336 -9.16 11.68 -22.01
C HIS A 336 -9.75 10.30 -22.29
N GLU A 337 -8.95 9.40 -22.86
CA GLU A 337 -9.41 8.05 -23.21
C GLU A 337 -9.72 7.21 -21.97
N VAL A 338 -8.92 7.35 -20.90
CA VAL A 338 -9.25 6.76 -19.59
C VAL A 338 -10.56 7.35 -19.06
N GLY A 339 -10.86 8.61 -19.36
CA GLY A 339 -12.11 9.27 -18.96
C GLY A 339 -13.33 8.61 -19.58
N HIS A 340 -13.24 8.21 -20.85
CA HIS A 340 -14.24 7.36 -21.47
C HIS A 340 -14.39 6.03 -20.75
N ASN A 341 -13.28 5.36 -20.38
CA ASN A 341 -13.38 4.13 -19.59
C ASN A 341 -14.11 4.33 -18.24
N PHE A 342 -14.04 5.52 -17.64
CA PHE A 342 -14.83 5.93 -16.45
C PHE A 342 -16.26 6.40 -16.78
N GLY A 343 -16.70 6.21 -18.03
CA GLY A 343 -18.04 6.51 -18.51
C GLY A 343 -18.28 7.97 -18.92
N ALA A 344 -17.24 8.80 -19.04
CA ALA A 344 -17.42 10.17 -19.49
C ALA A 344 -17.67 10.25 -21.00
N ASN A 345 -18.71 10.97 -21.40
CA ASN A 345 -18.89 11.40 -22.79
C ASN A 345 -18.12 12.70 -23.06
N HIS A 346 -18.08 13.14 -24.32
CA HIS A 346 -17.50 14.43 -24.65
C HIS A 346 -18.31 15.59 -24.06
N THR A 347 -17.66 16.72 -23.80
CA THR A 347 -18.35 17.92 -23.31
C THR A 347 -19.34 18.50 -24.31
N HIS A 348 -19.17 18.26 -25.61
CA HIS A 348 -20.12 18.67 -26.66
C HIS A 348 -21.25 17.65 -26.89
N TRP A 349 -21.36 16.60 -26.08
CA TRP A 349 -22.46 15.64 -26.10
C TRP A 349 -23.77 16.24 -25.59
N CYS A 350 -24.86 16.01 -26.32
CA CYS A 350 -26.17 16.57 -25.98
C CYS A 350 -26.90 15.87 -24.82
N GLY A 351 -26.35 14.76 -24.31
CA GLY A 351 -26.99 13.94 -23.30
C GLY A 351 -26.77 14.37 -21.84
N TRP A 352 -25.96 15.40 -21.57
CA TRP A 352 -25.76 15.86 -20.19
C TRP A 352 -27.04 16.44 -19.57
N ASP A 353 -27.33 16.02 -18.34
CA ASP A 353 -28.52 16.42 -17.60
C ASP A 353 -28.38 17.84 -17.04
N ALA A 354 -29.52 18.51 -16.85
CA ALA A 354 -29.56 19.83 -16.25
C ALA A 354 -29.17 19.76 -14.76
N ASP A 355 -28.33 20.70 -14.31
CA ASP A 355 -27.89 20.81 -12.92
C ASP A 355 -28.02 22.26 -12.44
N GLU A 356 -29.03 22.51 -11.58
CA GLU A 356 -29.29 23.84 -11.03
C GLU A 356 -28.19 24.32 -10.08
N THR A 357 -27.45 23.41 -9.43
CA THR A 357 -26.37 23.76 -8.49
C THR A 357 -25.16 24.33 -9.21
N LEU A 358 -24.90 23.83 -10.41
CA LEU A 358 -23.86 24.31 -11.33
C LEU A 358 -24.38 25.35 -12.32
N ASN A 359 -25.66 25.76 -12.21
CA ASN A 359 -26.32 26.68 -13.12
C ASN A 359 -26.24 26.24 -14.59
N PHE A 360 -26.33 24.93 -14.81
CA PHE A 360 -26.27 24.26 -16.09
C PHE A 360 -27.68 23.81 -16.52
N VAL A 361 -28.05 24.11 -17.77
CA VAL A 361 -29.44 23.94 -18.26
C VAL A 361 -29.68 22.59 -18.95
N GLY A 362 -28.66 21.73 -19.02
CA GLY A 362 -28.69 20.46 -19.77
C GLY A 362 -28.36 20.66 -21.26
N GLY A 363 -27.88 19.58 -21.90
CA GLY A 363 -27.40 19.58 -23.29
C GLY A 363 -25.87 19.62 -23.40
N ALA A 364 -25.33 20.11 -24.51
CA ALA A 364 -23.88 20.26 -24.65
C ALA A 364 -23.31 21.31 -23.67
N ILE A 365 -22.19 20.99 -23.03
CA ILE A 365 -21.44 21.88 -22.12
C ILE A 365 -20.70 22.95 -22.91
N ASP A 366 -20.05 22.55 -24.01
CA ASP A 366 -19.40 23.46 -24.93
C ASP A 366 -19.67 23.13 -26.41
N SER A 367 -19.18 24.00 -27.29
CA SER A 367 -19.29 23.89 -28.74
C SER A 367 -17.93 24.19 -29.39
N CYS A 368 -16.84 23.76 -28.75
CA CYS A 368 -15.51 23.82 -29.35
C CYS A 368 -15.43 22.94 -30.61
N TYR A 369 -16.21 21.86 -30.62
CA TYR A 369 -16.46 20.98 -31.74
C TYR A 369 -17.97 20.92 -32.05
N PRO A 370 -18.41 20.49 -33.25
CA PRO A 370 -19.82 20.25 -33.51
C PRO A 370 -20.47 19.37 -32.45
N VAL A 371 -21.62 19.80 -31.94
CA VAL A 371 -22.35 19.08 -30.89
C VAL A 371 -22.78 17.69 -31.35
N GLU A 372 -22.70 16.72 -30.45
CA GLU A 372 -23.10 15.32 -30.67
C GLU A 372 -24.55 15.13 -30.24
N GLY A 373 -25.46 15.06 -31.21
CA GLY A 373 -26.89 14.91 -30.99
C GLY A 373 -27.70 16.12 -31.46
N ASP A 374 -28.93 16.27 -30.93
CA ASP A 374 -29.87 17.33 -31.31
C ASP A 374 -30.21 18.22 -30.09
N CYS A 375 -29.32 19.17 -29.78
CA CYS A 375 -29.48 20.14 -28.70
C CYS A 375 -29.03 21.56 -29.10
N PHE A 376 -29.20 22.51 -28.19
CA PHE A 376 -28.74 23.89 -28.39
C PHE A 376 -27.21 23.94 -28.38
N GLU A 377 -26.60 24.53 -29.41
CA GLU A 377 -25.16 24.81 -29.43
C GLU A 377 -24.84 25.93 -28.43
N PRO A 378 -24.09 25.66 -27.34
CA PRO A 378 -23.60 26.69 -26.44
C PRO A 378 -22.52 27.54 -27.13
N GLY A 379 -21.86 28.43 -26.38
CA GLY A 379 -20.67 29.14 -26.89
C GLY A 379 -19.39 28.39 -26.50
N SER A 380 -18.32 28.59 -27.27
CA SER A 380 -17.00 28.06 -26.91
C SER A 380 -16.46 28.73 -25.63
N PRO A 381 -15.94 27.96 -24.66
CA PRO A 381 -15.33 28.49 -23.45
C PRO A 381 -14.01 29.21 -23.75
N ASN A 382 -13.52 29.97 -22.77
CA ASN A 382 -12.21 30.61 -22.89
C ASN A 382 -11.05 29.62 -22.72
N ASN A 383 -11.27 28.52 -21.99
CA ASN A 383 -10.36 27.39 -21.79
C ASN A 383 -11.18 26.10 -21.86
N GLY A 384 -10.66 25.07 -22.54
CA GLY A 384 -11.25 23.73 -22.57
C GLY A 384 -10.93 22.91 -21.32
N THR A 385 -11.56 21.75 -21.21
CA THR A 385 -11.28 20.68 -20.23
C THR A 385 -10.81 19.41 -20.95
N MET A 386 -10.37 18.41 -20.21
CA MET A 386 -9.80 17.18 -20.80
C MET A 386 -10.77 16.46 -21.76
N MET A 387 -12.06 16.38 -21.43
CA MET A 387 -13.10 15.78 -22.31
C MET A 387 -13.62 16.73 -23.41
N SER A 388 -12.95 17.86 -23.63
CA SER A 388 -13.33 18.85 -24.67
C SER A 388 -12.31 18.86 -25.81
N TYR A 389 -12.80 19.04 -27.03
CA TYR A 389 -11.99 19.23 -28.23
C TYR A 389 -11.66 20.71 -28.49
N CYS A 390 -11.51 21.49 -27.42
CA CYS A 390 -11.16 22.90 -27.51
C CYS A 390 -9.75 23.13 -28.04
N ASP A 391 -8.85 22.19 -27.79
CA ASP A 391 -7.48 22.19 -28.31
C ASP A 391 -7.46 22.17 -29.86
N LEU A 392 -8.36 21.41 -30.50
CA LEU A 392 -8.58 21.42 -31.95
C LEU A 392 -9.07 22.77 -32.49
N ALA A 393 -9.79 23.54 -31.67
CA ALA A 393 -10.24 24.89 -32.00
C ALA A 393 -9.16 25.96 -31.72
N GLY A 394 -7.95 25.56 -31.28
CA GLY A 394 -6.87 26.46 -30.89
C GLY A 394 -7.10 27.13 -29.53
N ILE A 395 -7.96 26.56 -28.70
CA ILE A 395 -8.24 26.98 -27.32
C ILE A 395 -7.52 26.01 -26.39
N SER A 396 -6.68 26.50 -25.47
CA SER A 396 -5.96 25.63 -24.54
C SER A 396 -6.94 24.79 -23.69
N SER A 397 -6.72 23.48 -23.63
CA SER A 397 -7.40 22.58 -22.71
C SER A 397 -6.62 22.48 -21.40
N ALA A 398 -7.31 22.69 -20.28
CA ALA A 398 -6.74 22.48 -18.96
C ALA A 398 -6.70 20.97 -18.64
N LEU A 399 -5.66 20.56 -17.89
CA LEU A 399 -5.54 19.21 -17.29
C LEU A 399 -6.52 19.08 -16.11
N GLN A 400 -7.82 19.09 -16.42
CA GLN A 400 -8.91 18.97 -15.46
C GLN A 400 -10.20 18.53 -16.16
N PHE A 401 -11.13 17.96 -15.40
CA PHE A 401 -12.46 17.62 -15.88
C PHE A 401 -13.46 18.76 -15.67
N HIS A 402 -14.47 18.86 -16.53
CA HIS A 402 -15.56 19.79 -16.29
C HIS A 402 -16.41 19.31 -15.10
N PRO A 403 -16.90 20.19 -14.20
CA PRO A 403 -17.70 19.78 -13.04
C PRO A 403 -18.88 18.86 -13.37
N ILE A 404 -19.58 19.12 -14.49
CA ILE A 404 -20.66 18.26 -14.99
C ILE A 404 -20.16 16.84 -15.29
N VAL A 405 -19.04 16.72 -16.01
CA VAL A 405 -18.42 15.42 -16.33
C VAL A 405 -18.09 14.65 -15.05
N LYS A 406 -17.54 15.34 -14.03
CA LYS A 406 -17.25 14.72 -12.74
C LYS A 406 -18.52 14.21 -12.04
N SER A 407 -19.53 15.07 -11.93
CA SER A 407 -20.76 14.77 -11.18
C SER A 407 -21.69 13.77 -11.86
N GLN A 408 -21.69 13.71 -13.20
CA GLN A 408 -22.67 12.92 -13.97
C GLN A 408 -22.07 11.67 -14.63
N ALA A 409 -20.74 11.57 -14.71
CA ALA A 409 -20.07 10.39 -15.25
C ALA A 409 -19.05 9.80 -14.27
N LEU A 410 -17.99 10.55 -13.93
CA LEU A 410 -16.85 9.96 -13.20
C LEU A 410 -17.24 9.47 -11.80
N PHE A 411 -17.73 10.35 -10.92
CA PHE A 411 -18.12 9.96 -9.56
C PHE A 411 -19.22 8.89 -9.54
N PRO A 412 -20.31 8.99 -10.32
CA PRO A 412 -21.30 7.92 -10.38
C PRO A 412 -20.71 6.56 -10.75
N ASN A 413 -19.84 6.47 -11.75
CA ASN A 413 -19.31 5.16 -12.18
C ASN A 413 -18.34 4.55 -11.16
N ILE A 414 -17.58 5.41 -10.45
CA ILE A 414 -16.75 4.97 -9.31
C ILE A 414 -17.64 4.36 -8.22
N PHE A 415 -18.67 5.10 -7.76
CA PHE A 415 -19.43 4.70 -6.57
C PHE A 415 -20.63 3.75 -6.81
N SER A 416 -21.12 3.58 -8.05
CA SER A 416 -22.42 2.92 -8.28
C SER A 416 -22.36 1.45 -8.69
N ASN A 417 -21.28 0.95 -9.30
CA ASN A 417 -21.22 -0.45 -9.80
C ASN A 417 -19.80 -1.06 -9.87
N GLN A 418 -18.74 -0.26 -9.95
CA GLN A 418 -17.36 -0.74 -10.12
C GLN A 418 -16.48 -0.58 -8.88
N ALA A 419 -16.98 0.03 -7.80
CA ALA A 419 -16.32 0.09 -6.49
C ALA A 419 -15.83 -1.29 -6.00
N SER A 420 -16.59 -2.36 -6.26
CA SER A 420 -16.17 -3.72 -5.89
C SER A 420 -15.07 -4.32 -6.77
N CYS A 421 -14.71 -3.64 -7.86
CA CYS A 421 -13.65 -4.06 -8.75
C CYS A 421 -12.32 -3.37 -8.42
N PHE A 422 -12.37 -2.12 -8.00
CA PHE A 422 -11.18 -1.43 -7.58
C PHE A 422 -10.71 -2.02 -6.24
N GLY A 423 -9.42 -2.34 -6.15
CA GLY A 423 -8.83 -2.80 -4.90
C GLY A 423 -8.69 -1.66 -3.91
N SER A 424 -8.53 -1.96 -2.63
CA SER A 424 -7.97 -0.99 -1.69
C SER A 424 -6.52 -0.73 -2.09
N CYS A 425 -6.16 0.53 -2.31
CA CYS A 425 -4.74 0.87 -2.35
C CYS A 425 -4.13 0.52 -0.99
N GLY A 426 -3.01 -0.22 -0.97
CA GLY A 426 -2.05 -0.02 0.13
C GLY A 426 -1.73 1.47 0.17
N GLU A 427 -1.63 2.08 1.36
CA GLU A 427 -1.34 3.52 1.53
C GLU A 427 -0.36 3.96 0.46
N LEU A 428 -0.75 4.90 -0.43
CA LEU A 428 0.01 5.40 -1.59
C LEU A 428 1.44 4.90 -1.55
N GLU A 429 1.74 3.70 -2.10
CA GLU A 429 2.98 2.98 -1.76
C GLU A 429 4.17 3.90 -1.97
N THR A 430 4.61 4.57 -0.92
CA THR A 430 5.78 5.40 -0.95
C THR A 430 6.91 4.42 -0.72
N SER A 431 8.04 4.57 -1.42
CA SER A 431 9.19 3.66 -1.21
C SER A 431 9.88 3.86 0.16
N CYS A 432 9.11 4.27 1.16
CA CYS A 432 9.52 4.89 2.41
C CYS A 432 9.10 4.11 3.64
N GLU A 433 8.18 3.14 3.51
CA GLU A 433 7.88 2.23 4.60
C GLU A 433 9.12 1.37 4.90
N GLY A 434 9.67 1.54 6.10
CA GLY A 434 10.76 0.72 6.64
C GLY A 434 12.19 1.18 6.34
N THR A 435 12.40 2.31 5.66
CA THR A 435 13.74 2.71 5.18
C THR A 435 14.36 3.94 5.84
N PHE A 436 13.67 4.67 6.71
CA PHE A 436 14.24 5.86 7.35
C PHE A 436 14.04 5.90 8.86
N ILE A 437 15.12 5.61 9.59
CA ILE A 437 15.20 5.81 11.04
C ILE A 437 15.94 7.12 11.25
N TYR A 438 15.21 8.12 11.73
CA TYR A 438 15.76 9.43 12.06
C TYR A 438 16.48 9.38 13.40
N GLY A 439 17.67 9.97 13.45
CA GLY A 439 18.45 10.09 14.68
C GLY A 439 19.89 10.48 14.38
N CYS A 440 20.69 10.69 15.41
CA CYS A 440 22.07 11.05 15.20
C CYS A 440 22.84 9.89 14.53
N THR A 441 23.37 10.11 13.33
CA THR A 441 24.14 9.10 12.57
C THR A 441 25.64 9.15 12.84
N SER A 442 26.10 10.12 13.64
CA SER A 442 27.52 10.29 13.97
C SER A 442 27.92 9.40 15.15
N GLU A 443 28.68 8.33 14.88
CA GLU A 443 29.19 7.36 15.87
C GLU A 443 29.88 7.98 17.11
N ASN A 444 30.37 9.22 16.99
CA ASN A 444 31.12 9.92 18.03
C ASN A 444 30.27 10.91 18.86
N SER A 445 28.95 10.99 18.63
CA SER A 445 28.03 11.85 19.40
C SER A 445 27.39 11.09 20.55
N ASP A 446 27.01 11.79 21.63
CA ASP A 446 26.48 11.16 22.86
C ASP A 446 25.12 10.49 22.65
N ASN A 447 24.35 10.99 21.69
CA ASN A 447 23.06 10.45 21.30
C ASN A 447 23.10 9.72 19.95
N TYR A 448 24.26 9.18 19.56
CA TYR A 448 24.39 8.34 18.38
C TYR A 448 23.34 7.20 18.41
N ASN A 449 22.56 7.11 17.34
CA ASN A 449 21.60 6.05 17.11
C ASN A 449 22.15 5.11 16.02
N PRO A 450 22.58 3.89 16.36
CA PRO A 450 23.13 2.94 15.39
C PRO A 450 22.09 2.39 14.40
N GLU A 451 20.79 2.57 14.68
CA GLU A 451 19.72 2.21 13.77
C GLU A 451 19.35 3.38 12.85
N ALA A 452 19.78 4.61 13.18
CA ALA A 452 19.50 5.77 12.36
C ALA A 452 20.29 5.75 11.04
N ASN A 453 19.60 6.00 9.94
CA ASN A 453 20.17 6.11 8.60
C ASN A 453 19.89 7.49 7.95
N VAL A 454 19.19 8.38 8.66
CA VAL A 454 19.04 9.80 8.31
C VAL A 454 19.39 10.65 9.54
N ASP A 455 20.36 11.56 9.38
CA ASP A 455 20.69 12.54 10.42
C ASP A 455 19.58 13.59 10.52
N ASP A 456 18.91 13.62 11.67
CA ASP A 456 17.84 14.57 11.98
C ASP A 456 18.36 15.89 12.61
N GLY A 457 19.69 16.04 12.70
CA GLY A 457 20.33 17.18 13.33
C GLY A 457 20.28 17.15 14.85
N SER A 458 19.88 16.02 15.46
CA SER A 458 19.85 15.85 16.91
C SER A 458 21.23 15.59 17.52
N CYS A 459 22.27 15.30 16.72
CA CYS A 459 23.62 15.00 17.23
C CYS A 459 24.10 16.06 18.22
N TYR A 460 24.30 15.66 19.48
CA TYR A 460 24.87 16.50 20.53
C TYR A 460 26.02 15.81 21.26
N CYS A 461 26.83 16.64 21.92
CA CYS A 461 28.10 16.25 22.48
C CYS A 461 28.41 17.13 23.70
N GLU A 462 28.40 16.53 24.89
CA GLU A 462 28.65 17.19 26.17
C GLU A 462 30.14 17.50 26.38
N SER A 463 31.04 16.69 25.79
CA SER A 463 32.49 16.85 25.89
C SER A 463 33.14 17.01 24.51
N PHE A 464 33.60 18.22 24.20
CA PHE A 464 34.33 18.52 22.96
C PHE A 464 35.68 19.20 23.26
N VAL A 465 36.62 19.06 22.32
CA VAL A 465 37.89 19.79 22.29
C VAL A 465 37.95 20.67 21.04
N GLU A 466 38.54 21.86 21.16
CA GLU A 466 38.81 22.74 20.00
C GLU A 466 40.11 22.29 19.35
N PHE A 467 40.05 21.76 18.12
CA PHE A 467 41.21 21.40 17.32
C PHE A 467 41.49 22.47 16.26
N TYR A 468 42.70 23.01 16.30
CA TYR A 468 43.19 23.95 15.31
C TYR A 468 44.46 23.43 14.64
N LEU A 469 44.51 23.51 13.31
CA LEU A 469 45.70 23.27 12.50
C LEU A 469 45.76 24.26 11.34
N GLU A 470 46.81 25.08 11.31
CA GLU A 470 47.20 25.88 10.17
C GLU A 470 48.51 25.32 9.61
N THR A 471 48.49 24.89 8.35
CA THR A 471 49.68 24.35 7.67
C THR A 471 50.44 25.43 6.94
N ASP A 472 51.68 25.12 6.55
CA ASP A 472 52.41 25.96 5.60
C ASP A 472 51.91 25.71 4.16
N PHE A 473 52.60 26.24 3.14
CA PHE A 473 52.12 26.09 1.76
C PHE A 473 52.01 24.63 1.29
N TRP A 474 52.78 23.71 1.88
CA TRP A 474 52.83 22.31 1.46
C TRP A 474 51.89 21.45 2.31
N SER A 475 50.61 21.78 2.33
CA SER A 475 49.65 20.98 3.10
C SER A 475 49.61 19.49 2.68
N SER A 476 50.00 19.15 1.45
CA SER A 476 49.93 17.77 0.94
C SER A 476 50.90 16.79 1.63
N GLU A 477 51.91 17.29 2.33
CA GLU A 477 52.87 16.46 3.07
C GLU A 477 52.47 16.27 4.54
N THR A 478 51.48 17.03 5.03
CA THR A 478 51.01 16.97 6.42
C THR A 478 49.84 16.01 6.55
N SER A 479 49.89 15.13 7.55
CA SER A 479 48.74 14.34 8.02
C SER A 479 48.71 14.30 9.54
N TRP A 480 47.56 14.01 10.14
CA TRP A 480 47.42 13.92 11.59
C TRP A 480 46.38 12.88 12.00
N GLU A 481 46.47 12.40 13.24
CA GLU A 481 45.51 11.47 13.85
C GLU A 481 45.41 11.68 15.36
N ILE A 482 44.26 11.34 15.94
CA ILE A 482 44.00 11.25 17.37
C ILE A 482 43.59 9.81 17.68
N THR A 483 44.31 9.15 18.59
CA THR A 483 44.02 7.76 19.01
C THR A 483 43.61 7.69 20.47
N ASN A 484 42.78 6.69 20.82
CA ASN A 484 42.43 6.37 22.21
C ASN A 484 43.46 5.44 22.87
N ASP A 485 43.27 5.12 24.16
CA ASP A 485 44.14 4.22 24.92
C ASP A 485 44.17 2.77 24.38
N GLN A 486 43.23 2.38 23.51
CA GLN A 486 43.19 1.10 22.80
C GLN A 486 43.94 1.11 21.45
N GLU A 487 44.62 2.21 21.11
CA GLU A 487 45.28 2.44 19.80
C GLU A 487 44.30 2.55 18.61
N GLU A 488 43.02 2.83 18.85
CA GLU A 488 42.03 3.06 17.79
C GLU A 488 42.06 4.53 17.34
N ILE A 489 42.02 4.76 16.02
CA ILE A 489 42.01 6.11 15.43
C ILE A 489 40.59 6.67 15.53
N ILE A 490 40.42 7.74 16.30
CA ILE A 490 39.12 8.42 16.51
C ILE A 490 38.91 9.53 15.48
N TYR A 491 39.95 10.31 15.21
CA TYR A 491 39.96 11.34 14.16
C TYR A 491 41.26 11.28 13.38
N SER A 492 41.22 11.61 12.08
CA SER A 492 42.42 11.75 11.27
C SER A 492 42.19 12.70 10.10
N GLY A 493 43.29 13.24 9.54
CA GLY A 493 43.22 14.10 8.37
C GLY A 493 44.48 13.99 7.50
N SER A 494 44.29 13.96 6.18
CA SER A 494 45.38 13.79 5.19
C SER A 494 44.98 14.29 3.79
N ASN A 495 45.84 14.07 2.78
CA ASN A 495 45.57 14.31 1.34
C ASN A 495 45.21 15.75 0.94
N TYR A 496 45.70 16.73 1.69
CA TYR A 496 45.40 18.13 1.41
C TYR A 496 46.06 18.62 0.11
N SER A 497 45.40 19.55 -0.57
CA SER A 497 46.01 20.24 -1.72
C SER A 497 46.99 21.31 -1.25
N ASN A 498 48.10 21.48 -1.96
CA ASN A 498 49.07 22.54 -1.67
C ASN A 498 48.44 23.93 -1.83
N GLY A 499 48.79 24.84 -0.92
CA GLY A 499 48.19 26.16 -0.80
C GLY A 499 48.14 26.68 0.63
N GLY A 500 48.34 25.79 1.61
CA GLY A 500 48.18 26.10 3.02
C GLY A 500 46.72 26.11 3.42
N ILE A 501 46.39 25.27 4.39
CA ILE A 501 45.05 25.05 4.90
C ILE A 501 44.95 25.47 6.36
N THR A 502 43.73 25.79 6.77
CA THR A 502 43.36 25.97 8.17
C THR A 502 42.21 25.02 8.47
N ILE A 503 42.35 24.25 9.54
CA ILE A 503 41.33 23.41 10.17
C ILE A 503 41.05 24.04 11.52
N ASP A 504 39.77 24.25 11.83
CA ASP A 504 39.27 24.86 13.06
C ASP A 504 37.93 24.18 13.36
N GLU A 505 37.98 23.11 14.17
CA GLU A 505 36.85 22.19 14.38
C GLU A 505 36.71 21.84 15.87
N ASN A 506 35.46 21.60 16.31
CA ASN A 506 35.19 21.01 17.61
C ASN A 506 35.10 19.48 17.45
N LEU A 507 35.99 18.74 18.10
CA LEU A 507 36.03 17.29 18.05
C LEU A 507 35.39 16.71 19.31
N CYS A 508 34.42 15.81 19.13
CA CYS A 508 33.76 15.11 20.22
C CYS A 508 34.64 13.98 20.72
N LEU A 509 35.09 14.12 21.98
CA LEU A 509 35.97 13.17 22.63
C LEU A 509 35.44 12.93 24.05
N GLN A 510 35.10 11.68 24.34
CA GLN A 510 34.66 11.24 25.66
C GLN A 510 35.75 11.47 26.73
N PRO A 511 35.39 11.56 28.03
CA PRO A 511 36.38 11.58 29.10
C PRO A 511 37.32 10.37 29.02
N GLY A 512 38.61 10.62 28.85
CA GLY A 512 39.59 9.59 28.54
C GLY A 512 40.97 10.17 28.19
N CYS A 513 41.97 9.32 28.03
CA CYS A 513 43.28 9.70 27.56
C CYS A 513 43.43 9.38 26.06
N TYR A 514 44.10 10.30 25.37
CA TYR A 514 44.27 10.30 23.92
C TYR A 514 45.70 10.66 23.54
N GLU A 515 46.10 10.27 22.34
CA GLU A 515 47.37 10.66 21.73
C GLU A 515 47.11 11.37 20.40
N PHE A 516 47.59 12.61 20.29
CA PHE A 516 47.63 13.36 19.04
C PHE A 516 48.98 13.15 18.35
N SER A 517 48.93 12.70 17.10
CA SER A 517 50.07 12.53 16.22
C SER A 517 49.92 13.41 14.98
N ILE A 518 50.97 14.15 14.63
CA ILE A 518 51.07 14.88 13.36
C ILE A 518 52.31 14.43 12.62
N PHE A 519 52.20 14.23 11.31
CA PHE A 519 53.22 13.71 10.43
C PHE A 519 53.53 14.69 9.31
N ASP A 520 54.80 14.71 8.90
CA ASP A 520 55.26 15.41 7.70
C ASP A 520 56.17 14.48 6.87
N SER A 521 55.78 14.25 5.62
CA SER A 521 56.49 13.32 4.73
C SER A 521 57.85 13.82 4.22
N TYR A 522 58.13 15.13 4.26
CA TYR A 522 59.40 15.72 3.78
C TYR A 522 60.40 16.04 4.90
N GLY A 523 59.94 16.03 6.15
CA GLY A 523 60.76 16.05 7.35
C GLY A 523 61.24 17.44 7.77
N ASP A 524 60.60 18.50 7.30
CA ASP A 524 60.76 19.87 7.78
C ASP A 524 59.64 20.34 8.70
N GLY A 525 58.68 19.48 9.05
CA GLY A 525 57.50 19.82 9.82
C GLY A 525 56.67 20.88 9.10
N LEU A 526 56.04 21.79 9.83
CA LEU A 526 55.31 22.93 9.26
C LEU A 526 56.24 24.13 8.94
N SER A 527 57.52 23.88 8.63
CA SER A 527 58.55 24.92 8.54
C SER A 527 59.18 25.12 7.15
N SER A 528 58.36 25.41 6.14
CA SER A 528 58.89 25.79 4.83
C SER A 528 59.31 27.26 4.70
N ASN A 529 60.18 27.54 3.73
CA ASN A 529 60.60 28.91 3.35
C ASN A 529 59.51 29.70 2.59
N ASN A 530 58.38 29.06 2.29
CA ASN A 530 57.26 29.65 1.57
C ASN A 530 55.98 29.30 2.32
N THR A 531 55.54 30.15 3.25
CA THR A 531 54.32 29.90 4.02
C THR A 531 53.04 30.27 3.27
N GLY A 532 53.12 30.76 2.02
CA GLY A 532 51.95 31.20 1.26
C GLY A 532 51.22 32.43 1.85
N GLY A 533 51.69 32.99 2.97
CA GLY A 533 50.98 34.01 3.75
C GLY A 533 50.40 33.52 5.08
N ASN A 534 50.48 32.22 5.34
CA ASN A 534 49.97 31.58 6.56
C ASN A 534 50.98 31.67 7.71
N ASN A 535 50.48 31.44 8.92
CA ASN A 535 51.24 31.37 10.16
C ASN A 535 51.10 29.96 10.77
N PRO A 536 51.89 28.97 10.30
CA PRO A 536 51.66 27.58 10.62
C PRO A 536 51.68 27.32 12.12
N ASN A 537 50.66 26.61 12.62
CA ASN A 537 50.45 26.33 14.04
C ASN A 537 49.48 25.17 14.23
N TYR A 538 49.54 24.48 15.35
CA TYR A 538 48.46 23.58 15.79
C TYR A 538 48.29 23.60 17.30
N TYR A 539 47.07 23.36 17.76
CA TYR A 539 46.75 23.20 19.17
C TYR A 539 45.44 22.43 19.36
N ILE A 540 45.29 21.86 20.55
CA ILE A 540 44.03 21.30 21.06
C ILE A 540 43.71 22.03 22.36
N LEU A 541 42.53 22.60 22.50
CA LEU A 541 42.04 23.19 23.74
C LEU A 541 40.89 22.38 24.33
N ASP A 542 40.77 22.35 25.65
CA ASP A 542 39.55 21.86 26.31
C ASP A 542 38.37 22.86 26.15
N SER A 543 37.17 22.47 26.57
CA SER A 543 35.97 23.30 26.54
C SER A 543 36.06 24.60 27.35
N ASN A 544 37.06 24.74 28.23
CA ASN A 544 37.35 25.95 29.01
C ASN A 544 38.44 26.83 28.34
N GLY A 545 38.96 26.43 27.19
CA GLY A 545 40.04 27.11 26.46
C GLY A 545 41.44 26.88 27.05
N ALA A 546 41.63 25.87 27.90
CA ALA A 546 42.94 25.47 28.39
C ALA A 546 43.64 24.58 27.34
N SER A 547 44.92 24.84 27.09
CA SER A 547 45.67 24.10 26.07
C SER A 547 46.05 22.69 26.56
N LEU A 548 45.52 21.70 25.86
CA LEU A 548 45.83 20.27 26.00
C LEU A 548 47.03 19.89 25.12
N VAL A 549 47.04 20.40 23.89
CA VAL A 549 48.16 20.29 22.95
C VAL A 549 48.53 21.68 22.43
N LEU A 550 49.82 21.96 22.30
CA LEU A 550 50.32 23.19 21.71
C LEU A 550 51.60 22.91 20.93
N MET A 551 51.65 23.37 19.69
CA MET A 551 52.87 23.31 18.89
C MET A 551 54.00 24.08 19.59
N THR A 552 55.07 23.37 19.95
CA THR A 552 56.25 23.97 20.58
C THR A 552 57.37 24.29 19.59
N ASN A 553 57.36 23.63 18.42
CA ASN A 553 58.37 23.78 17.38
C ASN A 553 57.75 23.57 16.00
N THR A 554 57.84 24.56 15.12
CA THR A 554 57.36 24.47 13.74
C THR A 554 58.13 23.44 12.90
N ASN A 555 59.40 23.15 13.25
CA ASN A 555 60.21 22.13 12.59
C ASN A 555 60.32 20.89 13.48
N PHE A 556 59.29 20.05 13.48
CA PHE A 556 59.27 18.79 14.24
C PHE A 556 59.87 17.60 13.49
N GLY A 557 60.38 17.79 12.27
CA GLY A 557 60.89 16.69 11.46
C GLY A 557 59.73 15.91 10.84
N ASN A 558 59.79 14.58 10.85
CA ASN A 558 58.77 13.74 10.20
C ASN A 558 57.50 13.53 11.06
N GLN A 559 57.56 13.77 12.37
CA GLN A 559 56.46 13.49 13.29
C GLN A 559 56.59 14.31 14.58
N ASP A 560 55.46 14.74 15.13
CA ASP A 560 55.33 15.20 16.53
C ASP A 560 54.19 14.44 17.22
N LEU A 561 54.29 14.28 18.54
CA LEU A 561 53.43 13.39 19.36
C LEU A 561 53.12 14.02 20.71
N TYR A 562 51.84 14.05 21.08
CA TYR A 562 51.36 14.59 22.36
C TYR A 562 50.28 13.70 22.97
N SER A 563 50.51 13.23 24.20
CA SER A 563 49.45 12.61 25.00
C SER A 563 48.70 13.67 25.81
N PHE A 564 47.37 13.63 25.78
CA PHE A 564 46.51 14.48 26.58
C PHE A 564 45.36 13.67 27.18
N CYS A 565 44.76 14.14 28.26
CA CYS A 565 43.57 13.50 28.83
C CYS A 565 42.49 14.55 29.05
N ILE A 566 41.25 14.15 28.81
CA ILE A 566 40.06 14.91 29.14
C ILE A 566 39.58 14.39 30.49
N THR A 567 39.73 15.20 31.54
CA THR A 567 39.30 14.85 32.89
C THR A 567 38.03 15.60 33.24
N ASN A 568 37.10 14.90 33.92
CA ASN A 568 35.90 15.52 34.49
C ASN A 568 36.30 16.27 35.78
N GLU A 569 37.10 17.33 35.68
CA GLU A 569 37.60 18.08 36.83
C GLU A 569 36.54 19.05 37.37
N ASN A 570 35.53 18.49 38.06
CA ASN A 570 34.89 19.04 39.29
C ASN A 570 33.82 18.10 39.88
N CYS A 571 33.99 16.80 39.75
CA CYS A 571 32.99 15.81 40.10
C CYS A 571 33.53 14.89 41.20
N ASN A 572 32.99 14.92 42.42
CA ASN A 572 33.16 13.78 43.32
C ASN A 572 32.11 12.76 42.86
N ASP A 573 32.55 11.58 42.47
CA ASP A 573 31.73 10.43 42.08
C ASP A 573 32.17 9.28 43.00
N THR A 574 31.37 9.02 44.04
CA THR A 574 31.74 8.16 45.15
C THR A 574 31.66 6.67 44.80
N ASP A 575 30.77 6.29 43.88
CA ASP A 575 30.56 4.90 43.49
C ASP A 575 31.08 4.53 42.09
N GLY A 576 31.52 5.53 41.32
CA GLY A 576 32.31 5.40 40.11
C GLY A 576 31.48 5.13 38.85
N ASP A 577 30.22 5.53 38.84
CA ASP A 577 29.28 5.27 37.76
C ASP A 577 29.26 6.37 36.67
N GLY A 578 30.05 7.43 36.85
CA GLY A 578 30.19 8.53 35.90
C GLY A 578 29.27 9.73 36.19
N VAL A 579 28.40 9.65 37.20
CA VAL A 579 27.59 10.77 37.68
C VAL A 579 28.21 11.36 38.95
N CYS A 580 28.14 12.68 39.11
CA CYS A 580 28.70 13.34 40.30
C CYS A 580 27.75 13.25 41.49
N ASP A 581 28.28 13.02 42.71
CA ASP A 581 27.59 13.02 44.01
C ASP A 581 26.59 14.18 44.19
N GLU A 582 26.85 15.35 43.62
CA GLU A 582 25.97 16.52 43.73
C GLU A 582 24.80 16.53 42.72
N ASN A 583 24.94 15.73 41.68
CA ASN A 583 23.94 15.46 40.65
C ASN A 583 23.29 14.08 40.84
N GLU A 584 23.66 13.36 41.89
CA GLU A 584 23.09 12.06 42.19
C GLU A 584 21.65 12.16 42.70
N ILE A 585 20.79 11.33 42.12
CA ILE A 585 19.40 11.17 42.54
C ILE A 585 19.27 9.76 43.13
N THR A 586 19.20 9.65 44.46
CA THR A 586 19.03 8.35 45.13
C THR A 586 17.59 7.85 44.95
N GLY A 587 17.41 6.70 44.30
CA GLY A 587 16.10 6.13 44.00
C GLY A 587 16.17 4.67 43.57
N CYS A 588 15.04 3.98 43.46
CA CYS A 588 15.08 2.59 43.02
C CYS A 588 15.39 2.52 41.53
N GLN A 589 16.51 1.91 41.16
CA GLN A 589 16.96 1.77 39.78
C GLN A 589 16.43 0.51 39.08
N ASN A 590 15.69 -0.34 39.80
CA ASN A 590 15.10 -1.55 39.22
C ASN A 590 13.75 -1.19 38.58
N ILE A 591 13.68 -1.28 37.25
CA ILE A 591 12.49 -0.98 36.45
C ILE A 591 11.26 -1.80 36.88
N ASN A 592 11.45 -2.95 37.52
CA ASN A 592 10.36 -3.82 37.97
C ASN A 592 9.85 -3.51 39.38
N ALA A 593 10.33 -2.44 40.02
CA ALA A 593 9.88 -2.03 41.35
C ALA A 593 8.79 -0.95 41.28
N CYS A 594 7.86 -1.01 42.23
CA CYS A 594 6.74 -0.08 42.40
C CYS A 594 7.14 1.39 42.58
N ASN A 595 8.39 1.64 42.95
CA ASN A 595 8.94 2.98 43.15
C ASN A 595 10.20 3.20 42.32
N TYR A 596 10.27 2.58 41.12
CA TYR A 596 11.30 2.87 40.12
C TYR A 596 11.36 4.36 39.81
N ASP A 597 12.57 4.90 39.75
CA ASP A 597 12.83 6.29 39.43
C ASP A 597 13.85 6.33 38.28
N SER A 598 13.39 6.77 37.10
CA SER A 598 14.21 6.81 35.87
C SER A 598 15.29 7.88 35.91
N LEU A 599 15.21 8.82 36.86
CA LEU A 599 16.25 9.80 37.10
C LEU A 599 17.23 9.32 38.17
N ALA A 600 17.00 8.15 38.78
CA ALA A 600 17.85 7.67 39.86
C ALA A 600 19.22 7.23 39.35
N THR A 601 20.24 7.95 39.78
CA THR A 601 21.64 7.65 39.49
C THR A 601 22.36 7.01 40.69
N ASP A 602 21.69 6.83 41.84
CA ASP A 602 22.28 6.14 43.02
C ASP A 602 21.26 5.14 43.63
N PRO A 603 21.65 3.89 44.01
CA PRO A 603 20.69 2.86 44.40
C PRO A 603 19.96 3.13 45.73
N GLY A 604 18.63 3.29 45.65
CA GLY A 604 17.69 3.39 46.77
C GLY A 604 16.91 2.10 47.08
N GLU A 605 16.04 2.15 48.10
CA GLU A 605 15.14 1.03 48.48
C GLU A 605 14.07 0.78 47.40
N CYS A 606 13.87 -0.47 47.01
CA CYS A 606 12.88 -0.90 46.02
C CYS A 606 11.71 -1.66 46.66
N ILE A 607 10.48 -1.29 46.32
CA ILE A 607 9.22 -1.88 46.79
C ILE A 607 8.63 -2.75 45.67
N TYR A 608 8.09 -3.93 46.01
CA TYR A 608 7.43 -4.84 45.07
C TYR A 608 6.02 -5.24 45.55
N PRO A 609 5.10 -5.67 44.66
CA PRO A 609 3.76 -6.11 45.03
C PRO A 609 3.77 -7.32 45.97
N THR A 610 2.73 -7.45 46.81
CA THR A 610 2.66 -8.53 47.82
C THR A 610 2.33 -9.92 47.28
N GLU A 611 1.65 -10.01 46.14
CA GLU A 611 1.27 -11.26 45.45
C GLU A 611 1.41 -11.06 43.94
N THR A 612 1.69 -12.12 43.18
CA THR A 612 2.07 -12.01 41.75
C THR A 612 0.93 -11.67 40.79
N TYR A 613 -0.32 -11.73 41.24
CA TYR A 613 -1.51 -11.36 40.46
C TYR A 613 -2.09 -10.00 40.92
N LEU A 614 -1.36 -9.27 41.77
CA LEU A 614 -1.72 -7.93 42.23
C LEU A 614 -0.64 -6.92 41.82
N ASP A 615 -1.07 -5.71 41.51
CA ASP A 615 -0.19 -4.58 41.25
C ASP A 615 0.33 -3.96 42.56
N CYS A 616 1.14 -2.92 42.41
CA CYS A 616 1.74 -2.16 43.51
C CYS A 616 0.74 -1.45 44.44
N ASN A 617 -0.54 -1.37 44.04
CA ASN A 617 -1.64 -0.79 44.79
C ASN A 617 -2.58 -1.85 45.40
N GLY A 618 -2.32 -3.14 45.16
CA GLY A 618 -3.14 -4.25 45.62
C GLY A 618 -4.40 -4.46 44.78
N LEU A 619 -4.39 -3.98 43.53
CA LEU A 619 -5.43 -4.21 42.52
C LEU A 619 -5.06 -5.42 41.67
N CYS A 620 -6.05 -6.15 41.17
CA CYS A 620 -5.82 -7.28 40.27
C CYS A 620 -5.05 -6.82 39.04
N LEU A 621 -3.96 -7.52 38.70
CA LEU A 621 -3.24 -7.28 37.45
C LEU A 621 -4.14 -7.55 36.25
N ASN A 622 -4.99 -8.59 36.37
CA ASN A 622 -5.97 -8.98 35.38
C ASN A 622 -7.33 -9.23 36.08
N ASP A 623 -8.29 -8.37 35.79
CA ASP A 623 -9.71 -8.45 36.14
C ASP A 623 -10.46 -7.93 34.90
N THR A 624 -10.72 -8.85 33.98
CA THR A 624 -11.10 -8.57 32.59
C THR A 624 -12.55 -8.11 32.49
N ASP A 625 -13.40 -8.44 33.44
CA ASP A 625 -14.79 -7.99 33.46
C ASP A 625 -15.08 -6.92 34.54
N SER A 626 -14.06 -6.58 35.33
CA SER A 626 -14.08 -5.55 36.38
C SER A 626 -15.10 -5.83 37.48
N ASP A 627 -15.31 -7.10 37.83
CA ASP A 627 -16.21 -7.51 38.89
C ASP A 627 -15.59 -7.53 40.31
N GLU A 628 -14.33 -7.10 40.41
CA GLU A 628 -13.49 -7.11 41.62
C GLU A 628 -12.96 -8.51 42.01
N VAL A 629 -13.10 -9.52 41.15
CA VAL A 629 -12.49 -10.84 41.27
C VAL A 629 -11.42 -11.01 40.20
N CYS A 630 -10.15 -11.19 40.59
CA CYS A 630 -9.09 -11.35 39.60
C CYS A 630 -9.33 -12.60 38.73
N ASN A 631 -9.09 -12.52 37.42
CA ASN A 631 -9.38 -13.57 36.42
C ASN A 631 -8.96 -14.99 36.83
N LEU A 632 -7.82 -15.12 37.53
CA LEU A 632 -7.31 -16.42 37.97
C LEU A 632 -8.24 -17.13 38.99
N LEU A 633 -9.14 -16.38 39.62
CA LEU A 633 -10.10 -16.83 40.64
C LEU A 633 -11.55 -16.67 40.18
N ASP A 634 -11.76 -16.18 38.96
CA ASP A 634 -13.06 -15.85 38.40
C ASP A 634 -13.59 -17.02 37.54
N ASN A 635 -14.84 -17.44 37.78
CA ASN A 635 -15.54 -18.46 37.00
C ASN A 635 -16.28 -17.91 35.77
N CYS A 636 -16.36 -16.60 35.61
CA CYS A 636 -16.63 -15.93 34.33
C CYS A 636 -15.65 -14.78 34.09
N PRO A 637 -14.37 -15.06 33.77
CA PRO A 637 -13.31 -14.06 33.65
C PRO A 637 -13.60 -12.86 32.73
N THR A 638 -14.60 -12.95 31.85
CA THR A 638 -14.96 -11.93 30.87
C THR A 638 -16.39 -11.43 31.01
N THR A 639 -17.15 -11.86 32.01
CA THR A 639 -18.58 -11.54 32.14
C THR A 639 -18.95 -11.20 33.57
N TYR A 640 -19.08 -9.89 33.83
CA TYR A 640 -19.27 -9.31 35.17
C TYR A 640 -20.20 -10.16 36.06
N ASN A 641 -19.62 -10.92 36.99
CA ASN A 641 -20.37 -11.80 37.86
C ASN A 641 -19.80 -11.86 39.30
N PRO A 642 -19.84 -10.76 40.06
CA PRO A 642 -19.12 -10.62 41.34
C PRO A 642 -19.55 -11.61 42.44
N ASN A 643 -20.66 -12.33 42.23
CA ASN A 643 -21.16 -13.36 43.14
C ASN A 643 -20.75 -14.78 42.76
N GLN A 644 -20.15 -14.98 41.58
CA GLN A 644 -19.55 -16.23 41.12
C GLN A 644 -20.53 -17.42 41.19
N GLU A 645 -21.79 -17.21 40.79
CA GLU A 645 -22.83 -18.25 40.79
C GLU A 645 -22.55 -19.28 39.68
N ASP A 646 -22.38 -20.54 40.07
CA ASP A 646 -22.21 -21.72 39.20
C ASP A 646 -23.16 -22.81 39.70
N SER A 647 -24.35 -22.88 39.08
CA SER A 647 -25.44 -23.75 39.52
C SER A 647 -25.18 -25.23 39.25
N ASN A 648 -24.38 -25.53 38.22
CA ASN A 648 -24.12 -26.89 37.76
C ASN A 648 -22.79 -27.46 38.31
N GLY A 649 -21.92 -26.59 38.84
CA GLY A 649 -20.68 -26.90 39.54
C GLY A 649 -19.53 -27.30 38.64
N ASN A 650 -19.55 -26.91 37.36
CA ASN A 650 -18.54 -27.29 36.37
C ASN A 650 -17.32 -26.36 36.36
N GLY A 651 -17.35 -25.24 37.08
CA GLY A 651 -16.28 -24.25 37.14
C GLY A 651 -16.39 -23.11 36.13
N VAL A 652 -17.48 -23.04 35.37
CA VAL A 652 -17.87 -21.92 34.50
C VAL A 652 -19.14 -21.30 35.09
N GLY A 653 -19.18 -19.99 35.27
CA GLY A 653 -20.32 -19.32 35.89
C GLY A 653 -21.54 -19.27 34.97
N ASP A 654 -22.72 -19.24 35.60
CA ASP A 654 -24.01 -19.31 34.88
C ASP A 654 -24.21 -18.15 33.88
N LEU A 655 -23.47 -17.04 34.03
CA LEU A 655 -23.59 -15.83 33.20
C LEU A 655 -22.80 -15.89 31.89
N CYS A 656 -21.73 -16.69 31.82
CA CYS A 656 -20.84 -16.78 30.65
C CYS A 656 -20.97 -18.11 29.90
N GLU A 657 -21.93 -18.95 30.27
CA GLU A 657 -22.22 -20.22 29.60
C GLU A 657 -23.12 -19.95 28.35
N ASN A 658 -22.50 -19.79 27.16
CA ASN A 658 -23.20 -19.59 25.88
C ASN A 658 -23.35 -20.90 25.09
N VAL A 659 -24.57 -21.25 24.70
CA VAL A 659 -24.87 -22.42 23.86
C VAL A 659 -25.21 -21.94 22.45
N VAL A 660 -24.42 -22.35 21.46
CA VAL A 660 -24.58 -21.98 20.03
C VAL A 660 -25.37 -23.07 19.29
N GLY A 661 -26.32 -22.69 18.44
CA GLY A 661 -27.12 -23.61 17.64
C GLY A 661 -28.25 -22.91 16.85
N CYS A 662 -28.95 -23.64 15.98
CA CYS A 662 -30.02 -23.05 15.17
C CYS A 662 -31.18 -22.54 16.05
N THR A 663 -31.57 -21.27 15.90
CA THR A 663 -32.61 -20.63 16.72
C THR A 663 -34.01 -20.62 16.07
N ASP A 664 -34.12 -21.04 14.81
CA ASP A 664 -35.40 -21.10 14.09
C ASP A 664 -36.18 -22.38 14.45
N GLU A 665 -37.32 -22.24 15.14
CA GLU A 665 -38.20 -23.34 15.54
C GLU A 665 -38.74 -24.20 14.37
N THR A 666 -38.63 -23.72 13.13
CA THR A 666 -39.10 -24.42 11.91
C THR A 666 -38.01 -25.23 11.21
N ALA A 667 -36.75 -25.11 11.66
CA ALA A 667 -35.63 -25.86 11.13
C ALA A 667 -35.50 -27.26 11.76
N CYS A 668 -34.95 -28.20 11.00
CA CYS A 668 -34.75 -29.60 11.37
C CYS A 668 -33.70 -29.79 12.47
N ASN A 669 -32.76 -28.86 12.59
CA ASN A 669 -31.70 -28.86 13.60
C ASN A 669 -31.89 -27.75 14.64
N TYR A 670 -33.12 -27.28 14.86
CA TYR A 670 -33.45 -26.32 15.91
C TYR A 670 -32.96 -26.79 17.29
N ASN A 671 -32.26 -25.90 18.01
CA ASN A 671 -31.80 -26.14 19.37
C ASN A 671 -32.46 -25.14 20.34
N GLN A 672 -33.31 -25.66 21.24
CA GLN A 672 -34.02 -24.85 22.23
C GLN A 672 -33.11 -24.21 23.28
N GLU A 673 -31.91 -24.77 23.51
CA GLU A 673 -30.94 -24.22 24.46
C GLU A 673 -30.04 -23.17 23.80
N ALA A 674 -30.09 -23.02 22.47
CA ALA A 674 -29.27 -22.05 21.76
C ALA A 674 -29.78 -20.61 21.98
N SER A 675 -28.89 -19.73 22.44
CA SER A 675 -29.13 -18.30 22.59
C SER A 675 -28.57 -17.47 21.43
N ILE A 676 -27.71 -18.09 20.60
CA ILE A 676 -27.02 -17.47 19.48
C ILE A 676 -27.18 -18.35 18.24
N ASP A 677 -27.67 -17.76 17.15
CA ASP A 677 -27.90 -18.46 15.87
C ASP A 677 -26.60 -18.64 15.09
N CYS A 678 -26.34 -19.87 14.68
CA CYS A 678 -25.15 -20.28 13.93
C CYS A 678 -25.26 -20.04 12.41
N ASN A 679 -26.37 -19.48 11.91
CA ASN A 679 -26.75 -19.50 10.49
C ASN A 679 -26.69 -20.91 9.86
N CYS A 680 -26.79 -21.95 10.69
CA CYS A 680 -26.62 -23.34 10.30
C CYS A 680 -27.94 -24.11 10.21
N CYS A 681 -29.08 -23.39 10.19
CA CYS A 681 -30.42 -23.98 10.15
C CYS A 681 -30.66 -24.79 8.85
N THR A 682 -31.04 -26.05 8.99
CA THR A 682 -31.40 -26.95 7.90
C THR A 682 -32.92 -27.12 7.81
N TYR A 683 -33.48 -27.12 6.60
CA TYR A 683 -34.92 -27.22 6.37
C TYR A 683 -35.28 -28.50 5.60
N PRO A 684 -36.51 -29.02 5.76
CA PRO A 684 -36.92 -30.21 5.05
C PRO A 684 -37.15 -29.91 3.57
N GLN A 685 -36.85 -30.89 2.72
CA GLN A 685 -37.06 -30.82 1.27
C GLN A 685 -38.57 -30.81 0.93
N GLU A 686 -38.96 -30.19 -0.19
CA GLU A 686 -40.36 -30.09 -0.62
C GLU A 686 -41.05 -31.47 -0.64
N TYR A 687 -42.25 -31.57 -0.03
CA TYR A 687 -43.05 -32.78 0.18
C TYR A 687 -42.58 -33.76 1.29
N LEU A 688 -41.45 -33.49 1.94
CA LEU A 688 -40.90 -34.30 3.05
C LEU A 688 -40.90 -33.54 4.38
N ASP A 689 -40.82 -34.27 5.50
CA ASP A 689 -40.52 -33.72 6.83
C ASP A 689 -39.02 -33.77 7.16
N CYS A 690 -38.63 -33.29 8.33
CA CYS A 690 -37.23 -33.19 8.76
C CYS A 690 -36.50 -34.52 8.96
N ASP A 691 -37.26 -35.61 9.08
CA ASP A 691 -36.72 -36.97 9.17
C ASP A 691 -36.70 -37.65 7.79
N GLY A 692 -37.06 -36.91 6.73
CA GLY A 692 -37.16 -37.42 5.37
C GLY A 692 -38.40 -38.28 5.13
N ASN A 693 -39.42 -38.21 5.98
CA ASN A 693 -40.68 -38.91 5.76
C ASN A 693 -41.60 -38.09 4.87
N CYS A 694 -42.44 -38.78 4.11
CA CYS A 694 -43.39 -38.09 3.25
C CYS A 694 -44.55 -37.44 4.02
N LEU A 695 -44.90 -36.21 3.63
CA LEU A 695 -46.07 -35.48 4.15
C LEU A 695 -47.42 -36.03 3.64
N ASN A 696 -47.45 -36.61 2.42
CA ASN A 696 -48.59 -37.28 1.81
C ASN A 696 -48.16 -38.59 1.12
N ASP A 697 -48.32 -39.71 1.82
CA ASP A 697 -48.13 -41.05 1.28
C ASP A 697 -49.38 -41.88 1.59
N ILE A 698 -50.34 -41.89 0.65
CA ILE A 698 -51.63 -42.58 0.82
C ILE A 698 -51.46 -44.10 0.85
N ASN A 699 -50.41 -44.62 0.20
CA ASN A 699 -50.23 -46.05 0.00
C ASN A 699 -49.17 -46.69 0.91
N GLU A 700 -48.54 -45.88 1.77
CA GLU A 700 -47.57 -46.24 2.81
C GLU A 700 -46.33 -46.96 2.23
N ASN A 701 -45.83 -46.51 1.07
CA ASN A 701 -44.65 -47.06 0.40
C ASN A 701 -43.37 -46.22 0.58
N ASP A 702 -43.41 -45.20 1.43
CA ASP A 702 -42.34 -44.26 1.73
C ASP A 702 -41.92 -43.37 0.54
N ILE A 703 -42.77 -43.27 -0.49
CA ILE A 703 -42.64 -42.33 -1.61
C ILE A 703 -43.87 -41.41 -1.60
N CYS A 704 -43.66 -40.09 -1.70
CA CYS A 704 -44.78 -39.16 -1.75
C CYS A 704 -45.66 -39.35 -2.97
N ASP A 705 -46.97 -39.26 -2.77
CA ASP A 705 -47.97 -39.39 -3.84
C ASP A 705 -47.72 -38.39 -4.97
N GLU A 706 -47.28 -37.17 -4.63
CA GLU A 706 -46.90 -36.12 -5.59
C GLU A 706 -45.63 -36.46 -6.39
N LEU A 707 -44.85 -37.45 -5.95
CA LEU A 707 -43.60 -37.94 -6.56
C LEU A 707 -43.74 -39.33 -7.20
N GLU A 708 -44.95 -39.92 -7.23
CA GLU A 708 -45.19 -41.22 -7.86
C GLU A 708 -45.32 -41.14 -9.40
N ILE A 709 -44.51 -41.95 -10.08
CA ILE A 709 -44.51 -42.16 -11.53
C ILE A 709 -44.88 -43.63 -11.79
N SER A 710 -46.09 -43.87 -12.30
CA SER A 710 -46.60 -45.22 -12.54
C SER A 710 -46.07 -45.86 -13.84
N GLY A 711 -45.70 -47.14 -13.77
CA GLY A 711 -45.29 -47.97 -14.92
C GLY A 711 -44.57 -49.23 -14.46
N CYS A 712 -44.20 -50.13 -15.37
CA CYS A 712 -43.50 -51.35 -14.97
C CYS A 712 -42.11 -51.05 -14.39
N ILE A 713 -41.91 -51.32 -13.09
CA ILE A 713 -40.64 -51.10 -12.36
C ILE A 713 -39.72 -52.32 -12.39
N ASP A 714 -40.17 -53.45 -12.93
CA ASP A 714 -39.37 -54.67 -13.00
C ASP A 714 -38.43 -54.60 -14.21
N SER A 715 -37.13 -54.40 -13.94
CA SER A 715 -36.09 -54.33 -14.97
C SER A 715 -35.97 -55.59 -15.85
N PHE A 716 -36.61 -56.70 -15.46
CA PHE A 716 -36.64 -57.95 -16.22
C PHE A 716 -37.88 -58.10 -17.12
N ALA A 717 -38.82 -57.14 -17.07
CA ALA A 717 -39.96 -57.12 -17.96
C ALA A 717 -39.60 -56.45 -19.31
N CYS A 718 -40.16 -56.96 -20.40
CA CYS A 718 -39.97 -56.44 -21.77
C CYS A 718 -40.42 -54.96 -21.91
N ASN A 719 -41.26 -54.46 -21.01
CA ASN A 719 -41.80 -53.10 -21.00
C ASN A 719 -41.41 -52.30 -19.74
N TYR A 720 -40.28 -52.62 -19.11
CA TYR A 720 -39.70 -51.84 -18.02
C TYR A 720 -39.59 -50.33 -18.35
N ASN A 721 -40.01 -49.48 -17.42
CA ASN A 721 -39.86 -48.03 -17.48
C ASN A 721 -38.93 -47.56 -16.37
N GLN A 722 -37.72 -47.12 -16.73
CA GLN A 722 -36.69 -46.66 -15.78
C GLN A 722 -37.07 -45.40 -14.98
N PHE A 723 -38.12 -44.69 -15.39
CA PHE A 723 -38.62 -43.52 -14.67
C PHE A 723 -39.81 -43.84 -13.76
N ALA A 724 -40.34 -45.07 -13.84
CA ALA A 724 -41.42 -45.48 -12.95
C ALA A 724 -40.84 -45.90 -11.60
N ASN A 725 -41.43 -45.38 -10.52
CA ASN A 725 -41.13 -45.77 -9.13
C ASN A 725 -42.31 -46.51 -8.46
N THR A 726 -43.47 -46.59 -9.13
CA THR A 726 -44.65 -47.34 -8.67
C THR A 726 -45.15 -48.30 -9.77
N ASP A 727 -45.23 -49.60 -9.47
CA ASP A 727 -45.70 -50.62 -10.42
C ASP A 727 -47.20 -50.55 -10.65
N ASP A 728 -47.62 -50.35 -11.90
CA ASP A 728 -49.04 -50.31 -12.29
C ASP A 728 -49.59 -51.68 -12.73
N GLY A 729 -48.77 -52.74 -12.64
CA GLY A 729 -49.13 -54.10 -13.02
C GLY A 729 -49.10 -54.34 -14.52
N SER A 730 -48.47 -53.46 -15.30
CA SER A 730 -48.33 -53.60 -16.75
C SER A 730 -47.19 -54.50 -17.21
N CYS A 731 -46.35 -55.04 -16.32
CA CYS A 731 -45.15 -55.81 -16.68
C CYS A 731 -45.42 -57.06 -17.54
N GLU A 732 -44.77 -57.13 -18.72
CA GLU A 732 -44.78 -58.24 -19.66
C GLU A 732 -43.44 -58.99 -19.61
N TYR A 733 -43.44 -60.32 -19.48
CA TYR A 733 -42.22 -61.12 -19.31
C TYR A 733 -41.96 -62.09 -20.46
N GLU A 734 -40.68 -62.38 -20.69
CA GLU A 734 -40.22 -63.34 -21.69
C GLU A 734 -40.72 -64.78 -21.40
N ASN A 735 -40.97 -65.57 -22.45
CA ASN A 735 -41.24 -67.00 -22.30
C ASN A 735 -39.93 -67.82 -22.12
N GLU A 736 -40.04 -69.14 -21.92
CA GLU A 736 -38.93 -70.08 -21.69
C GLU A 736 -37.86 -70.15 -22.82
N CYS A 737 -37.97 -69.30 -23.84
CA CYS A 737 -37.03 -69.18 -24.95
C CYS A 737 -36.44 -67.76 -25.12
N ASN A 738 -36.61 -66.87 -24.13
CA ASN A 738 -36.21 -65.45 -24.18
C ASN A 738 -36.75 -64.72 -25.43
N SER A 739 -38.03 -64.94 -25.76
CA SER A 739 -38.72 -64.26 -26.86
C SER A 739 -40.02 -63.62 -26.38
N CYS A 740 -40.14 -62.29 -26.51
CA CYS A 740 -41.39 -61.57 -26.23
C CYS A 740 -42.47 -61.77 -27.35
N THR A 741 -42.36 -62.80 -28.23
CA THR A 741 -43.27 -62.99 -29.38
C THR A 741 -43.86 -64.40 -29.57
N GLY A 742 -43.55 -65.37 -28.71
CA GLY A 742 -44.28 -66.65 -28.65
C GLY A 742 -43.86 -67.78 -29.62
N ASP A 743 -42.63 -67.79 -30.13
CA ASP A 743 -42.07 -68.92 -30.93
C ASP A 743 -40.98 -69.68 -30.14
N LEU A 744 -40.93 -71.02 -30.26
CA LEU A 744 -40.39 -71.92 -29.22
C LEU A 744 -39.29 -72.89 -29.72
N THR A 745 -38.14 -72.36 -30.15
CA THR A 745 -36.92 -73.15 -30.46
C THR A 745 -35.61 -72.42 -30.12
N CYS A 746 -34.75 -72.98 -29.24
CA CYS A 746 -33.49 -72.36 -28.76
C CYS A 746 -32.21 -73.10 -29.21
N PHE A 747 -31.34 -72.39 -29.94
CA PHE A 747 -29.98 -72.80 -30.33
C PHE A 747 -28.92 -72.12 -29.45
N GLY A 748 -27.83 -72.81 -29.11
CA GLY A 748 -26.68 -72.22 -28.38
C GLY A 748 -25.72 -73.27 -27.79
N CYS A 749 -24.61 -72.82 -27.20
CA CYS A 749 -23.59 -73.70 -26.58
C CYS A 749 -24.14 -74.45 -25.35
N THR A 750 -24.04 -75.78 -25.33
CA THR A 750 -24.56 -76.67 -24.27
C THR A 750 -23.48 -77.24 -23.36
N ASP A 751 -22.21 -76.89 -23.57
CA ASP A 751 -21.10 -77.31 -22.69
C ASP A 751 -20.94 -76.35 -21.50
N LYS A 752 -21.26 -76.84 -20.29
CA LYS A 752 -21.18 -76.08 -19.03
C LYS A 752 -19.79 -75.53 -18.67
N ASN A 753 -18.73 -75.98 -19.35
CA ASN A 753 -17.37 -75.51 -19.11
C ASN A 753 -16.94 -74.41 -20.10
N ALA A 754 -17.81 -74.05 -21.05
CA ALA A 754 -17.59 -72.94 -21.97
C ALA A 754 -18.06 -71.61 -21.35
N CYS A 755 -17.33 -70.54 -21.62
CA CYS A 755 -17.65 -69.17 -21.19
C CYS A 755 -19.02 -68.68 -21.66
N ASN A 756 -19.47 -69.11 -22.83
CA ASN A 756 -20.78 -68.76 -23.38
C ASN A 756 -21.76 -69.94 -23.32
N PHE A 757 -21.61 -70.81 -22.31
CA PHE A 757 -22.58 -71.85 -22.01
C PHE A 757 -23.98 -71.25 -21.83
N ASN A 758 -24.93 -71.75 -22.60
CA ASN A 758 -26.32 -71.36 -22.56
C ASN A 758 -27.16 -72.49 -21.96
N LEU A 759 -27.62 -72.28 -20.72
CA LEU A 759 -28.39 -73.26 -19.95
C LEU A 759 -29.77 -73.59 -20.55
N ILE A 760 -30.31 -72.71 -21.41
CA ILE A 760 -31.62 -72.89 -22.08
C ILE A 760 -31.50 -73.40 -23.52
N ALA A 761 -30.27 -73.50 -24.06
CA ALA A 761 -30.05 -74.10 -25.37
C ALA A 761 -30.32 -75.61 -25.33
N THR A 762 -31.22 -76.07 -26.20
CA THR A 762 -31.56 -77.51 -26.30
C THR A 762 -30.89 -78.19 -27.50
N ILE A 763 -30.27 -77.39 -28.39
CA ILE A 763 -29.54 -77.85 -29.57
C ILE A 763 -28.21 -77.10 -29.65
N GLU A 764 -27.11 -77.85 -29.62
CA GLU A 764 -25.74 -77.38 -29.79
C GLU A 764 -25.51 -76.82 -31.20
N ASP A 765 -25.01 -75.59 -31.30
CA ASP A 765 -24.74 -74.89 -32.57
C ASP A 765 -23.24 -74.68 -32.87
N ASN A 766 -22.36 -75.26 -32.04
CA ASN A 766 -20.90 -75.12 -32.09
C ASN A 766 -20.38 -73.70 -31.77
N SER A 767 -21.12 -72.91 -31.02
CA SER A 767 -20.69 -71.56 -30.61
C SER A 767 -19.77 -71.52 -29.38
N CYS A 768 -19.46 -72.64 -28.72
CA CYS A 768 -18.73 -72.67 -27.43
C CYS A 768 -17.31 -72.05 -27.45
N ILE A 769 -17.03 -71.15 -26.50
CA ILE A 769 -15.76 -70.45 -26.23
C ILE A 769 -15.23 -70.87 -24.86
N TYR A 770 -13.92 -71.13 -24.69
CA TYR A 770 -13.32 -71.57 -23.41
C TYR A 770 -12.31 -70.55 -22.85
N PRO A 771 -12.20 -70.38 -21.51
CA PRO A 771 -11.29 -69.39 -20.92
C PRO A 771 -9.81 -69.78 -21.05
N ASN A 772 -8.92 -68.78 -21.20
CA ASN A 772 -7.47 -68.96 -21.24
C ASN A 772 -6.79 -68.79 -19.86
N GLU A 773 -5.46 -68.86 -19.77
CA GLU A 773 -4.68 -68.79 -18.52
C GLU A 773 -4.78 -67.43 -17.77
N CYS A 774 -5.26 -66.36 -18.41
CA CYS A 774 -5.60 -65.07 -17.77
C CYS A 774 -7.09 -65.02 -17.32
N SER A 775 -7.82 -66.15 -17.35
CA SER A 775 -9.29 -66.23 -17.09
C SER A 775 -10.16 -65.35 -18.00
N SER A 776 -9.62 -64.93 -19.16
CA SER A 776 -10.36 -64.15 -20.15
C SER A 776 -11.02 -65.03 -21.21
N CYS A 777 -12.24 -64.65 -21.63
CA CYS A 777 -13.07 -65.36 -22.58
C CYS A 777 -13.11 -64.71 -23.98
N THR A 778 -12.21 -63.77 -24.28
CA THR A 778 -12.22 -63.00 -25.55
C THR A 778 -11.21 -63.48 -26.59
N GLY A 779 -10.38 -64.47 -26.26
CA GLY A 779 -9.40 -65.03 -27.20
C GLY A 779 -8.18 -64.15 -27.46
N ASP A 780 -8.01 -63.02 -26.76
CA ASP A 780 -6.79 -62.23 -26.76
C ASP A 780 -5.92 -62.54 -25.53
N LEU A 781 -4.60 -62.56 -25.72
CA LEU A 781 -3.59 -63.02 -24.75
C LEU A 781 -2.82 -61.83 -24.16
N SER A 782 -3.51 -60.72 -23.91
CA SER A 782 -2.97 -59.46 -23.43
C SER A 782 -3.58 -59.13 -22.06
N CYS A 783 -2.75 -59.21 -21.02
CA CYS A 783 -3.15 -58.90 -19.64
C CYS A 783 -2.73 -57.42 -19.40
N PHE A 784 -3.65 -56.46 -19.61
CA PHE A 784 -3.42 -55.02 -19.47
C PHE A 784 -3.55 -54.54 -18.01
N GLY A 785 -2.73 -53.57 -17.61
CA GLY A 785 -2.77 -52.91 -16.32
C GLY A 785 -1.40 -52.30 -15.95
N CYS A 786 -1.32 -51.57 -14.84
CA CYS A 786 -0.07 -50.97 -14.38
C CYS A 786 1.00 -52.04 -14.04
N THR A 787 2.17 -51.95 -14.67
CA THR A 787 3.31 -52.88 -14.53
C THR A 787 4.45 -52.30 -13.68
N ASP A 788 4.35 -51.05 -13.24
CA ASP A 788 5.35 -50.39 -12.39
C ASP A 788 5.12 -50.75 -10.91
N GLU A 789 6.12 -51.38 -10.29
CA GLU A 789 6.08 -51.79 -8.87
C GLU A 789 6.00 -50.62 -7.88
N ASN A 790 6.28 -49.38 -8.32
CA ASN A 790 6.21 -48.19 -7.49
C ASN A 790 4.88 -47.43 -7.60
N ALA A 791 3.95 -47.89 -8.43
CA ALA A 791 2.63 -47.30 -8.57
C ALA A 791 1.64 -47.88 -7.54
N CYS A 792 0.76 -47.03 -7.02
CA CYS A 792 -0.27 -47.36 -6.05
C CYS A 792 -1.30 -48.38 -6.54
N ASN A 793 -1.49 -48.50 -7.85
CA ASN A 793 -2.37 -49.50 -8.47
C ASN A 793 -1.59 -50.55 -9.28
N PHE A 794 -0.34 -50.85 -8.90
CA PHE A 794 0.47 -51.91 -9.49
C PHE A 794 -0.28 -53.24 -9.56
N ASN A 795 -0.33 -53.84 -10.75
CA ASN A 795 -1.00 -55.10 -11.01
C ASN A 795 0.02 -56.21 -11.33
N LEU A 796 0.22 -57.11 -10.37
CA LEU A 796 1.19 -58.22 -10.46
C LEU A 796 0.93 -59.21 -11.61
N ILE A 797 -0.27 -59.24 -12.20
CA ILE A 797 -0.61 -60.12 -13.33
C ILE A 797 -0.65 -59.40 -14.68
N ALA A 798 -0.47 -58.06 -14.71
CA ALA A 798 -0.37 -57.31 -15.95
C ALA A 798 0.97 -57.61 -16.64
N THR A 799 0.92 -57.84 -17.95
CA THR A 799 2.10 -58.08 -18.80
C THR A 799 2.29 -57.00 -19.86
N ILE A 800 1.33 -56.09 -19.99
CA ILE A 800 1.34 -54.97 -20.93
C ILE A 800 0.85 -53.72 -20.19
N GLU A 801 1.70 -52.70 -20.12
CA GLU A 801 1.39 -51.39 -19.56
C GLU A 801 0.29 -50.69 -20.38
N ASP A 802 -0.78 -50.22 -19.71
CA ASP A 802 -1.91 -49.51 -20.32
C ASP A 802 -1.99 -48.04 -19.92
N ASN A 803 -0.93 -47.51 -19.29
CA ASN A 803 -0.82 -46.16 -18.74
C ASN A 803 -1.84 -45.88 -17.61
N SER A 804 -2.32 -46.93 -16.94
CA SER A 804 -3.19 -46.77 -15.77
C SER A 804 -2.43 -46.47 -14.48
N CYS A 805 -1.09 -46.49 -14.45
CA CYS A 805 -0.30 -46.30 -13.23
C CYS A 805 -0.62 -44.98 -12.50
N ILE A 806 -1.01 -45.11 -11.23
CA ILE A 806 -1.23 -44.01 -10.29
C ILE A 806 -0.04 -43.99 -9.34
N TYR A 807 0.65 -42.87 -9.23
CA TYR A 807 1.76 -42.70 -8.29
C TYR A 807 1.29 -41.92 -7.06
N PRO A 808 1.93 -42.10 -5.90
CA PRO A 808 1.63 -41.27 -4.75
C PRO A 808 2.01 -39.81 -5.04
N ILE A 809 1.26 -38.87 -4.46
CA ILE A 809 1.57 -37.44 -4.52
C ILE A 809 2.90 -37.21 -3.79
N GLU A 810 3.72 -36.26 -4.27
CA GLU A 810 4.99 -35.92 -3.63
C GLU A 810 4.78 -35.62 -2.14
N PHE A 811 5.63 -36.18 -1.26
CA PHE A 811 5.52 -36.17 0.21
C PHE A 811 4.44 -37.08 0.84
N TYR A 812 3.57 -37.71 0.06
CA TYR A 812 2.53 -38.63 0.54
C TYR A 812 2.80 -40.10 0.15
N ASP A 813 2.16 -41.03 0.86
CA ASP A 813 2.10 -42.44 0.49
C ASP A 813 0.89 -42.77 -0.42
N CYS A 814 0.81 -44.02 -0.88
CA CYS A 814 -0.27 -44.46 -1.78
C CYS A 814 -1.68 -44.51 -1.16
N ASN A 815 -1.80 -44.29 0.14
CA ASN A 815 -3.08 -44.16 0.83
C ASN A 815 -3.40 -42.70 1.17
N GLY A 816 -2.57 -41.75 0.72
CA GLY A 816 -2.70 -40.33 1.03
C GLY A 816 -2.26 -39.96 2.43
N ASN A 817 -1.47 -40.80 3.11
CA ASN A 817 -0.87 -40.42 4.40
C ASN A 817 0.42 -39.66 4.14
N CYS A 818 0.64 -38.60 4.90
CA CYS A 818 1.89 -37.89 4.85
C CYS A 818 3.08 -38.75 5.34
N LEU A 819 4.26 -38.57 4.73
CA LEU A 819 5.50 -39.25 5.11
C LEU A 819 6.16 -38.63 6.36
N PHE A 820 6.07 -37.30 6.53
CA PHE A 820 6.59 -36.53 7.67
C PHE A 820 5.57 -35.45 8.05
N ASP A 821 4.98 -35.61 9.23
CA ASP A 821 3.90 -34.77 9.74
C ASP A 821 4.15 -34.63 11.25
N LEU A 822 4.74 -33.50 11.65
CA LEU A 822 5.27 -33.26 12.99
C LEU A 822 4.16 -32.93 14.00
N ASP A 823 3.15 -32.18 13.60
CA ASP A 823 2.05 -31.71 14.44
C ASP A 823 0.78 -32.60 14.33
N ASN A 824 0.76 -33.53 13.36
CA ASN A 824 -0.30 -34.50 13.06
C ASN A 824 -1.57 -33.88 12.46
N ASP A 825 -1.45 -32.80 11.68
CA ASP A 825 -2.57 -32.15 11.01
C ASP A 825 -2.93 -32.76 9.64
N SER A 826 -2.17 -33.77 9.19
CA SER A 826 -2.30 -34.47 7.90
C SER A 826 -1.78 -33.70 6.67
N ILE A 827 -1.15 -32.54 6.87
CA ILE A 827 -0.28 -31.88 5.91
C ILE A 827 1.15 -32.35 6.16
N CYS A 828 2.00 -32.27 5.13
CA CYS A 828 3.40 -32.68 5.27
C CYS A 828 4.29 -31.52 5.66
N ASP A 829 5.29 -31.77 6.51
CA ASP A 829 6.25 -30.77 7.00
C ASP A 829 6.85 -29.91 5.86
N GLU A 830 7.05 -30.47 4.66
CA GLU A 830 7.56 -29.73 3.50
C GLU A 830 6.55 -28.82 2.79
N LEU A 831 5.27 -28.96 3.11
CA LEU A 831 4.12 -28.23 2.57
C LEU A 831 3.33 -27.47 3.65
N ASP A 832 3.73 -27.61 4.91
CA ASP A 832 3.03 -27.10 6.07
C ASP A 832 3.52 -25.69 6.44
N ASN A 833 2.63 -24.70 6.35
CA ASN A 833 2.92 -23.32 6.72
C ASN A 833 2.96 -23.09 8.24
N CYS A 834 2.63 -24.09 9.08
CA CYS A 834 2.89 -24.13 10.52
C CYS A 834 3.38 -25.51 10.99
N ILE A 835 4.59 -25.90 10.55
CA ILE A 835 5.27 -27.19 10.83
C ILE A 835 5.15 -27.72 12.28
N THR A 836 4.95 -26.88 13.29
CA THR A 836 4.85 -27.30 14.70
C THR A 836 3.46 -27.16 15.31
N ASP A 837 2.52 -26.50 14.66
CA ASP A 837 1.27 -26.04 15.24
C ASP A 837 0.07 -26.46 14.37
N PHE A 838 -0.68 -27.46 14.86
CA PHE A 838 -1.80 -28.11 14.14
C PHE A 838 -2.71 -27.12 13.41
N ASN A 839 -2.60 -27.08 12.07
CA ASN A 839 -3.37 -26.15 11.24
C ASN A 839 -3.80 -26.76 9.87
N PRO A 840 -4.70 -27.76 9.85
CA PRO A 840 -5.02 -28.55 8.65
C PRO A 840 -5.66 -27.77 7.49
N ASN A 841 -6.08 -26.52 7.73
CA ASN A 841 -6.65 -25.64 6.71
C ASN A 841 -5.60 -24.75 6.03
N GLN A 842 -4.37 -24.69 6.56
CA GLN A 842 -3.23 -23.95 5.99
C GLN A 842 -3.59 -22.49 5.66
N ILE A 843 -4.39 -21.87 6.54
CA ILE A 843 -4.82 -20.48 6.38
C ILE A 843 -3.61 -19.59 6.66
N ASP A 844 -3.35 -18.69 5.72
CA ASP A 844 -2.30 -17.67 5.73
C ASP A 844 -2.97 -16.41 5.17
N SER A 845 -3.50 -15.59 6.08
CA SER A 845 -4.37 -14.47 5.74
C SER A 845 -3.59 -13.28 5.18
N ASP A 846 -2.32 -13.12 5.58
CA ASP A 846 -1.43 -12.06 5.09
C ASP A 846 -0.44 -12.53 4.00
N ASN A 847 -0.48 -13.82 3.63
CA ASN A 847 0.31 -14.47 2.58
C ASN A 847 1.84 -14.33 2.78
N ASP A 848 2.30 -14.31 4.03
CA ASP A 848 3.73 -14.18 4.36
C ASP A 848 4.49 -15.54 4.26
N GLY A 849 3.75 -16.63 4.04
CA GLY A 849 4.26 -18.00 3.93
C GLY A 849 4.29 -18.76 5.26
N TYR A 850 3.84 -18.15 6.35
CA TYR A 850 3.59 -18.77 7.65
C TYR A 850 2.09 -18.68 7.97
N GLY A 851 1.51 -19.74 8.54
CA GLY A 851 0.08 -19.72 8.83
C GLY A 851 -0.27 -18.83 10.01
N ASP A 852 -1.51 -18.32 10.03
CA ASP A 852 -2.01 -17.41 11.08
C ASP A 852 -1.84 -17.99 12.49
N VAL A 853 -1.94 -19.33 12.60
CA VAL A 853 -1.78 -20.07 13.86
C VAL A 853 -0.38 -19.91 14.46
N CYS A 854 0.65 -19.69 13.65
CA CYS A 854 2.06 -19.65 14.09
C CYS A 854 2.79 -18.35 13.73
N SER A 855 2.11 -17.38 13.09
CA SER A 855 2.65 -16.07 12.72
C SER A 855 1.77 -14.93 13.25
N CYS A 856 2.35 -13.73 13.30
CA CYS A 856 1.66 -12.51 13.66
C CYS A 856 1.03 -11.90 12.41
N GLU A 857 -0.28 -11.64 12.41
CA GLU A 857 -0.96 -11.05 11.25
C GLU A 857 -0.61 -9.56 11.14
N GLN A 858 -0.23 -9.09 9.95
CA GLN A 858 0.05 -7.66 9.76
C GLN A 858 -1.24 -6.82 9.75
N VAL A 859 -1.34 -5.84 10.66
CA VAL A 859 -2.45 -4.89 10.73
C VAL A 859 -2.00 -3.50 11.16
N ASN A 860 -2.71 -2.44 10.74
CA ASN A 860 -2.45 -1.06 11.15
C ASN A 860 -3.56 -0.55 12.07
N ILE A 861 -3.18 0.24 13.08
CA ILE A 861 -4.11 1.00 13.92
C ILE A 861 -4.39 2.34 13.24
N VAL A 862 -5.65 2.62 12.94
CA VAL A 862 -6.13 3.83 12.26
C VAL A 862 -6.84 4.73 13.27
N GLY A 863 -6.42 5.99 13.38
CA GLY A 863 -7.10 7.00 14.20
C GLY A 863 -6.30 8.29 14.33
N GLU A 864 -6.80 9.27 15.10
CA GLU A 864 -6.10 10.58 15.21
C GLU A 864 -4.75 10.44 15.92
N THR A 865 -3.67 10.86 15.28
CA THR A 865 -2.30 10.88 15.84
C THR A 865 -1.96 12.18 16.60
N LEU A 866 -2.88 13.15 16.62
CA LEU A 866 -2.81 14.36 17.43
C LEU A 866 -4.10 14.52 18.23
N SER A 867 -3.99 14.48 19.55
CA SER A 867 -5.13 14.55 20.47
C SER A 867 -4.97 15.61 21.56
N VAL A 868 -6.06 15.97 22.24
CA VAL A 868 -6.08 16.96 23.32
C VAL A 868 -6.30 16.28 24.66
N GLU A 869 -5.58 16.72 25.69
CA GLU A 869 -5.76 16.27 27.07
C GLU A 869 -7.26 16.33 27.49
N GLY A 870 -7.83 15.16 27.81
CA GLY A 870 -9.22 14.97 28.19
C GLY A 870 -10.22 14.75 27.04
N SER A 871 -9.75 14.53 25.81
CA SER A 871 -10.59 14.16 24.66
C SER A 871 -10.68 12.65 24.45
N VAL A 872 -11.78 12.20 23.85
CA VAL A 872 -12.02 10.79 23.53
C VAL A 872 -11.87 10.62 22.02
N VAL A 873 -10.99 9.71 21.61
CA VAL A 873 -10.75 9.38 20.21
C VAL A 873 -10.96 7.88 20.02
N THR A 874 -11.55 7.47 18.89
CA THR A 874 -11.70 6.05 18.53
C THR A 874 -10.65 5.69 17.48
N TYR A 875 -10.05 4.53 17.67
CA TYR A 875 -9.05 3.92 16.82
C TYR A 875 -9.60 2.59 16.32
N ASP A 876 -9.32 2.26 15.09
CA ASP A 876 -9.78 1.04 14.41
C ASP A 876 -8.57 0.25 13.91
N ILE A 877 -8.71 -1.03 13.59
CA ILE A 877 -7.73 -1.75 12.78
C ILE A 877 -8.16 -1.91 11.34
N THR A 878 -7.18 -1.90 10.43
CA THR A 878 -7.41 -1.97 8.97
C THR A 878 -8.12 -3.24 8.52
N ASN A 879 -7.89 -4.36 9.20
CA ASN A 879 -8.51 -5.66 8.90
C ASN A 879 -8.97 -6.37 10.19
N GLN A 880 -9.93 -7.30 10.06
CA GLN A 880 -10.30 -8.22 11.13
C GLN A 880 -9.18 -9.23 11.35
N LEU A 881 -8.63 -9.29 12.56
CA LEU A 881 -7.60 -10.27 12.93
C LEU A 881 -8.24 -11.63 13.20
N SER A 882 -7.63 -12.71 12.70
CA SER A 882 -8.05 -14.08 13.03
C SER A 882 -7.41 -14.56 14.34
N ASN A 883 -6.21 -14.05 14.66
CA ASN A 883 -5.54 -14.23 15.94
C ASN A 883 -6.29 -13.58 17.11
N ASN A 884 -6.14 -14.15 18.31
CA ASN A 884 -6.60 -13.48 19.52
C ASN A 884 -5.74 -12.25 19.78
N TYR A 885 -6.37 -11.09 19.97
CA TYR A 885 -5.65 -9.84 20.25
C TYR A 885 -6.30 -9.04 21.38
N SER A 886 -5.55 -8.08 21.92
CA SER A 886 -6.04 -7.16 22.94
C SER A 886 -5.49 -5.76 22.72
N TRP A 887 -6.31 -4.76 23.02
CA TRP A 887 -5.91 -3.36 23.00
C TRP A 887 -5.29 -2.95 24.33
N SER A 888 -4.24 -2.14 24.28
CA SER A 888 -3.71 -1.42 25.42
C SER A 888 -3.33 0.00 25.03
N VAL A 889 -3.16 0.88 26.02
CA VAL A 889 -2.86 2.30 25.78
C VAL A 889 -1.84 2.82 26.79
N ILE A 890 -0.92 3.66 26.31
CA ILE A 890 0.02 4.44 27.12
C ILE A 890 -0.46 5.89 27.14
N ASN A 891 -0.46 6.53 28.32
CA ASN A 891 -0.88 7.94 28.52
C ASN A 891 -2.33 8.26 28.08
N GLY A 892 -3.20 7.26 28.12
CA GLY A 892 -4.65 7.35 27.91
C GLY A 892 -5.39 6.28 28.71
N GLU A 893 -6.71 6.26 28.64
CA GLU A 893 -7.60 5.27 29.27
C GLU A 893 -8.55 4.72 28.20
N ILE A 894 -8.56 3.40 28.00
CA ILE A 894 -9.56 2.76 27.12
C ILE A 894 -10.91 2.88 27.82
N ILE A 895 -11.86 3.55 27.19
CA ILE A 895 -13.21 3.74 27.73
C ILE A 895 -14.25 2.83 27.04
N TRP A 896 -13.88 2.24 25.90
CA TRP A 896 -14.69 1.30 25.15
C TRP A 896 -13.78 0.53 24.18
N ASP A 897 -14.00 -0.76 24.04
CA ASP A 897 -13.48 -1.58 22.96
C ASP A 897 -14.62 -2.40 22.35
N SER A 898 -14.56 -2.67 21.05
CA SER A 898 -15.47 -3.61 20.38
C SER A 898 -14.76 -4.93 20.16
N ALA A 899 -15.25 -5.98 20.82
CA ALA A 899 -14.82 -7.35 20.53
C ALA A 899 -15.26 -7.84 19.13
N THR A 900 -16.14 -7.11 18.42
CA THR A 900 -16.69 -7.52 17.12
C THR A 900 -16.34 -6.58 15.96
N ASP A 901 -15.98 -5.32 16.23
CA ASP A 901 -15.80 -4.29 15.20
C ASP A 901 -14.37 -3.80 15.05
N SER A 902 -13.38 -4.44 15.71
CA SER A 902 -11.97 -4.09 15.51
C SER A 902 -11.63 -2.64 15.92
N SER A 903 -12.28 -2.12 16.96
CA SER A 903 -12.18 -0.71 17.38
C SER A 903 -11.92 -0.54 18.88
N VAL A 904 -11.23 0.54 19.26
CA VAL A 904 -11.01 0.99 20.65
C VAL A 904 -11.18 2.50 20.79
N SER A 905 -11.96 2.97 21.77
CA SER A 905 -12.05 4.38 22.14
C SER A 905 -11.19 4.66 23.37
N ILE A 906 -10.35 5.69 23.25
CA ILE A 906 -9.37 6.09 24.26
C ILE A 906 -9.65 7.53 24.71
N LEU A 907 -9.75 7.73 26.02
CA LEU A 907 -9.69 9.02 26.67
C LEU A 907 -8.23 9.41 26.93
N TRP A 908 -7.72 10.41 26.22
CA TRP A 908 -6.31 10.81 26.30
C TRP A 908 -5.97 11.61 27.57
N GLY A 909 -4.88 11.21 28.22
CA GLY A 909 -4.39 11.71 29.50
C GLY A 909 -3.45 12.91 29.38
N GLY A 910 -2.45 12.99 30.25
CA GLY A 910 -1.56 14.16 30.36
C GLY A 910 -0.77 14.47 29.08
N GLN A 911 -0.26 15.69 28.98
CA GLN A 911 0.52 16.15 27.82
C GLN A 911 1.77 15.28 27.60
N GLY A 912 2.05 14.98 26.33
CA GLY A 912 3.19 14.14 25.95
C GLY A 912 2.86 13.24 24.77
N VAL A 913 3.51 12.07 24.72
CA VAL A 913 3.17 11.01 23.76
C VAL A 913 2.30 10.00 24.50
N GLY A 914 1.19 9.61 23.90
CA GLY A 914 0.47 8.39 24.22
C GLY A 914 0.62 7.39 23.09
N SER A 915 0.32 6.13 23.35
CA SER A 915 0.46 5.07 22.34
C SER A 915 -0.75 4.16 22.42
N VAL A 916 -1.34 3.82 21.28
CA VAL A 916 -2.36 2.78 21.15
C VAL A 916 -1.64 1.51 20.72
N ILE A 917 -1.82 0.41 21.43
CA ILE A 917 -1.09 -0.82 21.22
C ILE A 917 -2.07 -1.97 21.04
N ILE A 918 -1.82 -2.84 20.07
CA ILE A 918 -2.49 -4.13 19.93
C ILE A 918 -1.47 -5.22 20.16
N THR A 919 -1.76 -6.12 21.09
CA THR A 919 -0.98 -7.33 21.32
C THR A 919 -1.73 -8.52 20.74
N GLN A 920 -1.20 -9.17 19.71
CA GLN A 920 -1.73 -10.43 19.19
C GLN A 920 -1.02 -11.62 19.81
N ILE A 921 -1.73 -12.73 19.98
CA ILE A 921 -1.21 -13.98 20.53
C ILE A 921 -1.32 -15.07 19.46
N TYR A 922 -0.19 -15.73 19.19
CA TYR A 922 -0.09 -16.82 18.21
C TYR A 922 0.80 -17.95 18.74
N GLY A 923 0.70 -19.12 18.12
CA GLY A 923 1.40 -20.35 18.51
C GLY A 923 1.17 -20.75 19.97
N ASP A 924 2.19 -21.37 20.57
CA ASP A 924 2.25 -21.77 21.99
C ASP A 924 2.44 -20.56 22.96
N GLY A 925 1.66 -19.49 22.79
CA GLY A 925 1.65 -18.33 23.67
C GLY A 925 2.75 -17.29 23.39
N LEU A 926 3.19 -17.18 22.14
CA LEU A 926 3.98 -16.06 21.65
C LEU A 926 3.07 -14.86 21.41
N TYR A 927 3.65 -13.66 21.42
CA TYR A 927 2.90 -12.44 21.15
C TYR A 927 3.72 -11.42 20.37
N CYS A 928 3.03 -10.57 19.63
CA CYS A 928 3.58 -9.44 18.90
C CYS A 928 2.76 -8.18 19.22
N ASP A 929 3.44 -7.03 19.25
CA ASP A 929 2.80 -5.74 19.54
C ASP A 929 2.85 -4.84 18.29
N ILE A 930 1.71 -4.23 17.98
CA ILE A 930 1.54 -3.21 16.94
C ILE A 930 1.19 -1.91 17.65
N THR A 931 1.94 -0.84 17.40
CA THR A 931 1.85 0.42 18.17
C THR A 931 1.62 1.62 17.26
N LEU A 932 0.68 2.48 17.62
CA LEU A 932 0.43 3.80 17.04
C LEU A 932 0.67 4.89 18.10
N ASP A 933 1.64 5.76 17.86
CA ASP A 933 1.92 6.91 18.74
C ASP A 933 1.00 8.11 18.44
N VAL A 934 0.53 8.75 19.51
CA VAL A 934 -0.43 9.86 19.52
C VAL A 934 0.14 11.00 20.36
N VAL A 935 0.26 12.19 19.76
CA VAL A 935 0.73 13.40 20.45
C VAL A 935 -0.42 14.04 21.21
N ILE A 936 -0.28 14.24 22.53
CA ILE A 936 -1.32 14.81 23.41
C ILE A 936 -0.94 16.22 23.84
N ILE A 937 -1.78 17.21 23.52
CA ILE A 937 -1.54 18.64 23.80
C ILE A 937 -2.45 19.22 24.91
N ALA A 938 -1.99 20.32 25.52
CA ALA A 938 -2.62 20.97 26.68
C ALA A 938 -4.01 21.56 26.40
N ASN A 939 -4.96 21.32 27.31
CA ASN A 939 -6.29 21.93 27.25
C ASN A 939 -6.29 23.36 27.86
N ASN A 940 -6.12 24.41 27.03
CA ASN A 940 -5.98 25.80 27.50
C ASN A 940 -7.21 26.67 27.18
N VAL A 941 -8.14 26.78 28.13
CA VAL A 941 -9.17 27.83 28.13
C VAL A 941 -8.98 28.75 29.33
N ASN A 942 -8.59 30.00 29.08
CA ASN A 942 -8.35 31.01 30.11
C ASN A 942 -9.52 32.00 30.17
N LEU A 943 -10.21 32.09 31.31
CA LEU A 943 -11.31 33.03 31.57
C LEU A 943 -10.93 33.95 32.74
N ASP A 944 -10.51 35.18 32.42
CA ASP A 944 -10.33 36.24 33.44
C ASP A 944 -11.57 37.15 33.48
N GLU A 945 -12.28 37.13 34.62
CA GLU A 945 -13.27 38.14 34.99
C GLU A 945 -12.62 39.19 35.92
N GLU A 946 -12.53 40.46 35.51
CA GLU A 946 -12.75 41.62 36.41
C GLU A 946 -12.90 42.99 35.67
N ASN A 947 -14.15 43.27 35.29
CA ASN A 947 -14.95 44.48 35.53
C ASN A 947 -14.49 45.96 35.29
N TYR A 948 -15.37 46.63 34.51
CA TYR A 948 -15.77 48.05 34.43
C TYR A 948 -14.83 49.10 33.81
N ASN A 949 -15.03 49.36 32.51
CA ASN A 949 -15.59 50.65 32.02
C ASN A 949 -15.81 50.63 30.50
N ASN A 950 -17.08 50.50 30.07
CA ASN A 950 -17.56 50.91 28.74
C ASN A 950 -16.82 50.37 27.49
N GLU A 951 -16.18 49.22 27.56
CA GLU A 951 -15.63 48.54 26.39
C GLU A 951 -16.45 47.30 26.04
N VAL A 952 -16.60 47.09 24.73
CA VAL A 952 -17.30 45.97 24.11
C VAL A 952 -16.67 44.67 24.60
N ILE A 953 -17.47 43.74 25.13
CA ILE A 953 -17.01 42.37 25.38
C ILE A 953 -16.71 41.77 24.01
N LYS A 954 -15.41 41.57 23.74
CA LYS A 954 -14.92 41.02 22.49
C LYS A 954 -14.68 39.54 22.70
N ILE A 955 -15.53 38.71 22.09
CA ILE A 955 -15.35 37.25 22.09
C ILE A 955 -14.60 36.95 20.80
N THR A 956 -13.43 36.34 20.92
CA THR A 956 -12.58 35.98 19.78
C THR A 956 -12.31 34.47 19.73
N ASP A 957 -12.10 33.93 18.53
CA ASP A 957 -11.65 32.54 18.34
C ASP A 957 -10.13 32.39 18.60
N ILE A 958 -9.59 31.18 18.44
CA ILE A 958 -8.18 30.82 18.76
C ILE A 958 -7.13 31.59 17.93
N LEU A 959 -7.55 32.28 16.86
CA LEU A 959 -6.70 33.11 16.00
C LEU A 959 -6.90 34.62 16.28
N GLY A 960 -7.70 34.99 17.29
CA GLY A 960 -7.96 36.37 17.69
C GLY A 960 -9.03 37.09 16.84
N ARG A 961 -9.88 36.38 16.10
CA ARG A 961 -10.91 36.96 15.22
C ARG A 961 -12.25 37.12 15.94
N ASP A 962 -12.98 38.20 15.69
CA ASP A 962 -14.27 38.51 16.33
C ASP A 962 -15.36 37.47 16.05
N VAL A 963 -15.94 36.88 17.09
CA VAL A 963 -17.00 35.85 17.01
C VAL A 963 -18.40 36.41 17.28
N SER A 964 -18.55 37.72 17.49
CA SER A 964 -19.84 38.35 17.83
C SER A 964 -20.32 39.37 16.79
N LYS A 965 -21.60 39.30 16.41
CA LYS A 965 -22.28 40.28 15.51
C LYS A 965 -23.55 40.81 16.17
N ILE A 966 -23.73 42.13 16.14
CA ILE A 966 -24.95 42.79 16.62
C ILE A 966 -25.82 43.16 15.41
N GLU A 967 -26.97 42.50 15.28
CA GLU A 967 -27.99 42.87 14.31
C GLU A 967 -29.34 43.08 15.02
N ASN A 968 -30.06 44.14 14.62
CA ASN A 968 -31.39 44.47 15.14
C ASN A 968 -31.51 44.57 16.69
N ASN A 969 -30.51 45.16 17.36
CA ASN A 969 -30.49 45.38 18.82
C ASN A 969 -30.57 44.08 19.67
N ARG A 970 -30.13 42.94 19.13
CA ARG A 970 -29.94 41.69 19.89
C ARG A 970 -28.50 41.22 19.75
N ALA A 971 -27.96 40.62 20.81
CA ALA A 971 -26.65 39.98 20.77
C ALA A 971 -26.85 38.52 20.35
N LEU A 972 -26.16 38.11 19.30
CA LEU A 972 -26.08 36.73 18.87
C LEU A 972 -24.74 36.18 19.35
N ILE A 973 -24.79 35.17 20.21
CA ILE A 973 -23.62 34.39 20.61
C ILE A 973 -23.63 33.14 19.75
N ILE A 974 -22.57 32.93 18.99
CA ILE A 974 -22.47 31.85 18.02
C ILE A 974 -21.41 30.89 18.53
N HIS A 975 -21.81 29.65 18.78
CA HIS A 975 -20.95 28.54 19.20
C HIS A 975 -20.37 27.90 17.95
N TYR A 976 -19.05 27.82 17.91
CA TYR A 976 -18.30 27.22 16.82
C TYR A 976 -17.57 26.00 17.35
N VAL A 977 -17.61 24.94 16.54
CA VAL A 977 -16.75 23.75 16.65
C VAL A 977 -16.16 23.59 15.25
N ASP A 978 -14.83 23.54 15.16
CA ASP A 978 -14.05 23.38 13.92
C ASP A 978 -14.43 24.34 12.77
N GLY A 979 -14.58 25.62 13.12
CA GLY A 979 -14.81 26.68 12.13
C GLY A 979 -16.21 26.71 11.51
N LYS A 980 -17.12 25.80 11.87
CA LYS A 980 -18.54 25.82 11.47
C LYS A 980 -19.45 26.15 12.64
N VAL A 981 -20.57 26.81 12.34
CA VAL A 981 -21.53 27.26 13.36
C VAL A 981 -22.37 26.07 13.82
N GLU A 982 -22.12 25.61 15.03
CA GLU A 982 -22.86 24.51 15.63
C GLU A 982 -24.17 25.00 16.28
N LYS A 983 -24.15 26.19 16.92
CA LYS A 983 -25.34 26.71 17.64
C LYS A 983 -25.38 28.23 17.76
N ILE A 984 -26.56 28.82 17.69
CA ILE A 984 -26.76 30.27 17.81
C ILE A 984 -27.68 30.60 18.98
N TYR A 985 -27.16 31.29 19.98
CA TYR A 985 -27.90 31.78 21.13
C TYR A 985 -28.33 33.23 20.94
N ASN A 986 -29.63 33.48 21.06
CA ASN A 986 -30.20 34.80 20.89
C ASN A 986 -30.43 35.44 22.26
N VAL A 987 -29.50 36.30 22.68
CA VAL A 987 -29.55 36.94 24.00
C VAL A 987 -30.14 38.33 23.85
N LYS A 988 -31.34 38.52 24.39
CA LYS A 988 -31.92 39.86 24.54
C LYS A 988 -31.23 40.55 25.71
N LYS A 989 -30.74 41.75 25.43
CA LYS A 989 -30.22 42.66 26.45
C LYS A 989 -31.29 43.01 27.48
#